data_AF-A0A453BBS6-F1
#
_entry.id   AF-A0A453BBS6-F1
#
_cell.length_a   1.000
_cell.length_b   1.000
_cell.length_c   1.000
_cell.angle_alpha   90.00
_cell.angle_beta   90.00
_cell.angle_gamma   90.00
#
_symmetry.space_group_name_H-M   'P 1'
#
loop_
_entity.id
_entity.type
_entity.pdbx_description
1 polymer ?
#
loop_
_entity_poly.entity_id
_entity_poly.type
_entity_poly.pdbx_seq_one_letter_code
_entity_poly.pdbx_strand_id
1 'polypeptide(L)'
;MILVRLVAIVAFFAWRVKHKNHDGVWLWATSMVADVWFGFSWLLNQLPKLNPVKRVPDLAALADHSGDANLPGIDIFVTTVDPVDEPLLYTVNTILSILATDYPVDKYACYLSDDGGTLVHYEAMIEVANFAVLWVPFCRKYCVEPRSPENYFGMKTQPYAGSMAGEFMRDHRRVRREYDEFKVRVDSLSTTIRQRSDAYNSSKKGDGVRATWMADGTQWPGTWIEQVENHRRGQHAGIVQVILGHPSCKPQLGSPASADNPLDFSNVDTRLPMLVYMSREKRPGYNHQKKAGAMNVMLRVSAMLSNAPFVVNFDGDHYINNSQALRAPMCFMLDPRDGQNTAFVQFPQRFDDVDPTDRYANHNRVFFDGTMLSLNGLQGPSYLGTGTMFRRVALYGMEPPRYRAENIKLAGKVNEFGSSTSFINSMPDGAIQERSITPVLVDEALSNDLATLMTCAYEDGSSWGRDVGWVYNIATEDVVTGFRMHRQGWRSMYCSMEPAAFRGTAPINLTERLYQVLRWSGGSLEMFFSHSNALMAGRRLHPLQRVAYLNMSTYPIVTVFILAYNLFPVLWLFSEQFYIQRPFGTYIMYLVAVIAMIHVIGMFEVKWAGITLLDWCRNEQFYMIGATGVYPTAVLYMALKLVTGKGIYFRLTSKQTDACSNDKFADLYTVRWVPLLLPTIVVLVVNVAAVGAAIGKAAAWGFFTDQARHVLLGMLFNVWILVLLYPFALGIMGKWGKRPVILFVMLVMAIGAVGLVYVALHAPYPADISEVAASLGEASLTGPSG
;
A
#
# COMPACT_ATOMS: atom_id res chain seq x y z
N MET A 1 -30.86 -6.69 -6.15
CA MET A 1 -30.09 -6.27 -7.34
C MET A 1 -28.95 -7.22 -7.68
N ILE A 2 -28.02 -7.54 -6.76
CA ILE A 2 -26.94 -8.51 -7.02
C ILE A 2 -27.48 -9.87 -7.51
N LEU A 3 -28.50 -10.43 -6.85
CA LEU A 3 -29.15 -11.67 -7.29
C LEU A 3 -29.77 -11.57 -8.68
N VAL A 4 -30.45 -10.46 -8.99
CA VAL A 4 -31.06 -10.21 -10.31
C VAL A 4 -29.98 -10.20 -11.40
N ARG A 5 -28.84 -9.54 -11.13
CA ARG A 5 -27.69 -9.54 -12.03
C ARG A 5 -27.09 -10.93 -12.19
N LEU A 6 -26.99 -11.71 -11.12
CA LEU A 6 -26.51 -13.09 -11.20
C LEU A 6 -27.41 -13.93 -12.12
N VAL A 7 -28.73 -13.83 -11.97
CA VAL A 7 -29.70 -14.50 -12.86
C VAL A 7 -29.52 -14.05 -14.32
N ALA A 8 -29.36 -12.75 -14.56
CA ALA A 8 -29.12 -12.23 -15.90
C ALA A 8 -27.80 -12.72 -16.51
N ILE A 9 -26.72 -12.83 -15.73
CA ILE A 9 -25.43 -13.39 -16.17
C ILE A 9 -25.59 -14.87 -16.52
N VAL A 10 -26.27 -15.65 -15.69
CA VAL A 10 -26.54 -17.07 -15.96
C VAL A 10 -27.39 -17.24 -17.24
N ALA A 11 -28.43 -16.42 -17.40
CA ALA A 11 -29.26 -16.41 -18.61
C ALA A 11 -28.44 -16.01 -19.85
N PHE A 12 -27.56 -15.02 -19.73
CA PHE A 12 -26.63 -14.61 -20.79
C PHE A 12 -25.71 -15.77 -21.20
N PHE A 13 -25.11 -16.48 -20.24
CA PHE A 13 -24.26 -17.64 -20.54
C PHE A 13 -25.03 -18.79 -21.19
N ALA A 14 -26.21 -19.13 -20.67
CA ALA A 14 -27.07 -20.15 -21.26
C ALA A 14 -27.44 -19.78 -22.71
N TRP A 15 -27.77 -18.50 -22.95
CA TRP A 15 -28.04 -17.99 -24.28
C TRP A 15 -26.82 -18.09 -25.20
N ARG A 16 -25.62 -17.71 -24.74
CA ARG A 16 -24.39 -17.79 -25.55
C ARG A 16 -24.03 -19.23 -25.92
N VAL A 17 -24.22 -20.19 -25.01
CA VAL A 17 -23.97 -21.61 -25.28
C VAL A 17 -24.94 -22.14 -26.33
N LYS A 18 -26.22 -21.75 -26.26
CA LYS A 18 -27.25 -22.15 -27.23
C LYS A 18 -27.01 -21.57 -28.63
N HIS A 19 -26.43 -20.38 -28.73
CA HIS A 19 -26.19 -19.69 -29.99
C HIS A 19 -24.71 -19.67 -30.37
N LYS A 20 -24.04 -20.83 -30.34
CA LYS A 20 -22.60 -20.90 -30.64
C LYS A 20 -22.28 -20.33 -32.03
N ASN A 21 -21.26 -19.48 -32.11
CA ASN A 21 -20.76 -19.02 -33.40
C ASN A 21 -19.85 -20.10 -34.02
N HIS A 22 -20.32 -20.72 -35.10
CA HIS A 22 -19.61 -21.80 -35.79
C HIS A 22 -18.53 -21.30 -36.75
N ASP A 23 -18.63 -20.05 -37.22
CA ASP A 23 -17.67 -19.47 -38.19
C ASP A 23 -16.38 -19.02 -37.51
N GLY A 24 -16.43 -18.73 -36.20
CA GLY A 24 -15.32 -18.26 -35.38
C GLY A 24 -15.22 -18.99 -34.05
N VAL A 25 -15.16 -20.33 -34.08
CA VAL A 25 -15.22 -21.17 -32.85
C VAL A 25 -14.15 -20.81 -31.83
N TRP A 26 -12.93 -20.51 -32.27
CA TRP A 26 -11.83 -20.17 -31.37
C TRP A 26 -12.07 -18.82 -30.66
N LEU A 27 -12.50 -17.78 -31.39
CA LEU A 27 -12.86 -16.48 -30.81
C LEU A 27 -14.00 -16.60 -29.83
N TRP A 28 -15.04 -17.35 -30.21
CA TRP A 28 -16.17 -17.63 -29.34
C TRP A 28 -15.74 -18.35 -28.06
N ALA A 29 -14.86 -19.36 -28.18
CA ALA A 29 -14.35 -20.12 -27.04
C ALA A 29 -13.52 -19.24 -26.11
N THR A 30 -12.56 -18.47 -26.63
CA THR A 30 -11.75 -17.54 -25.84
C THR A 30 -12.62 -16.52 -25.13
N SER A 31 -13.59 -15.93 -25.84
CA SER A 31 -14.56 -15.01 -25.26
C SER A 31 -15.44 -15.68 -24.19
N MET A 32 -15.85 -16.94 -24.38
CA MET A 32 -16.65 -17.66 -23.38
C MET A 32 -15.88 -17.85 -22.08
N VAL A 33 -14.63 -18.31 -22.17
CA VAL A 33 -13.80 -18.56 -20.99
C VAL A 33 -13.56 -17.26 -20.22
N ALA A 34 -13.26 -16.17 -20.94
CA ALA A 34 -13.08 -14.86 -20.35
C ALA A 34 -14.36 -14.33 -19.67
N ASP A 35 -15.51 -14.42 -20.34
CA ASP A 35 -16.79 -13.98 -19.76
C ASP A 35 -17.14 -14.78 -18.49
N VAL A 36 -16.89 -16.11 -18.48
CA VAL A 36 -17.04 -16.96 -17.31
C VAL A 36 -16.11 -16.50 -16.18
N TRP A 37 -14.84 -16.21 -16.48
CA TRP A 37 -13.90 -15.69 -15.50
C TRP A 37 -14.33 -14.33 -14.95
N PHE A 38 -14.82 -13.42 -15.78
CA PHE A 38 -15.34 -12.12 -15.33
C PHE A 38 -16.57 -12.29 -14.43
N GLY A 39 -17.49 -13.19 -14.78
CA GLY A 39 -18.63 -13.54 -13.93
C GLY A 39 -18.19 -14.11 -12.57
N PHE A 40 -17.21 -15.02 -12.58
CA PHE A 40 -16.64 -15.61 -11.37
C PHE A 40 -15.92 -14.56 -10.50
N SER A 41 -15.02 -13.77 -11.08
CA SER A 41 -14.28 -12.70 -10.38
C SER A 41 -15.22 -11.64 -9.82
N TRP A 42 -16.26 -11.26 -10.57
CA TRP A 42 -17.30 -10.37 -10.07
C TRP A 42 -18.03 -10.96 -8.86
N LEU A 43 -18.42 -12.24 -8.92
CA LEU A 43 -19.11 -12.91 -7.83
C LEU A 43 -18.22 -13.00 -6.57
N LEU A 44 -16.94 -13.35 -6.74
CA LEU A 44 -15.97 -13.37 -5.65
C LEU A 44 -15.82 -11.99 -4.98
N ASN A 45 -15.89 -10.91 -5.74
CA ASN A 45 -15.82 -9.55 -5.21
C ASN A 45 -17.12 -9.08 -4.53
N GLN A 46 -18.28 -9.52 -5.02
CA GLN A 46 -19.58 -9.07 -4.51
C GLN A 46 -20.06 -9.83 -3.27
N LEU A 47 -19.82 -11.14 -3.19
CA LEU A 47 -20.32 -11.96 -2.08
C LEU A 47 -19.85 -11.48 -0.70
N PRO A 48 -18.58 -11.04 -0.50
CA PRO A 48 -18.17 -10.48 0.77
C PRO A 48 -18.84 -9.14 1.14
N LYS A 49 -19.42 -8.42 0.16
CA LYS A 49 -20.06 -7.10 0.33
C LYS A 49 -21.53 -7.17 0.76
N LEU A 50 -22.05 -8.35 1.08
CA LEU A 50 -23.47 -8.52 1.42
C LEU A 50 -23.86 -7.95 2.79
N ASN A 51 -22.91 -7.78 3.71
CA ASN A 51 -23.17 -7.26 5.06
C ASN A 51 -22.11 -6.24 5.50
N PRO A 52 -22.08 -5.03 4.92
CA PRO A 52 -21.13 -4.00 5.32
C PRO A 52 -21.47 -3.45 6.71
N VAL A 53 -20.47 -3.40 7.60
CA VAL A 53 -20.62 -2.92 8.98
C VAL A 53 -19.59 -1.83 9.27
N LYS A 54 -20.07 -0.63 9.56
CA LYS A 54 -19.25 0.46 10.11
C LYS A 54 -19.25 0.39 11.63
N ARG A 55 -18.07 0.34 12.23
CA ARG A 55 -17.87 0.43 13.69
C ARG A 55 -17.13 1.72 14.00
N VAL A 56 -17.57 2.41 15.04
CA VAL A 56 -16.98 3.66 15.54
C VAL A 56 -16.61 3.43 17.01
N PRO A 57 -15.39 3.82 17.44
CA PRO A 57 -14.99 3.69 18.84
C PRO A 57 -15.77 4.67 19.72
N ASP A 58 -16.16 4.24 20.92
CA ASP A 58 -16.77 5.09 21.93
C ASP A 58 -15.73 5.41 23.03
N LEU A 59 -15.04 6.54 22.84
CA LEU A 59 -13.97 6.98 23.74
C LEU A 59 -14.51 7.42 25.11
N ALA A 60 -15.75 7.91 25.18
CA ALA A 60 -16.37 8.32 26.44
C ALA A 60 -16.67 7.08 27.30
N ALA A 61 -17.27 6.04 26.70
CA ALA A 61 -17.49 4.78 27.38
C ALA A 61 -16.19 4.11 27.85
N LEU A 62 -15.11 4.22 27.07
CA LEU A 62 -13.78 3.74 27.48
C LEU A 62 -13.28 4.50 28.71
N ALA A 63 -13.37 5.83 28.73
CA ALA A 63 -12.94 6.65 29.86
C ALA A 63 -13.72 6.35 31.15
N ASP A 64 -15.03 6.10 31.03
CA ASP A 64 -15.90 5.78 32.17
C ASP A 64 -15.61 4.38 32.77
N HIS A 65 -15.38 3.36 31.91
CA HIS A 65 -15.11 1.99 32.37
C HIS A 65 -13.66 1.77 32.79
N SER A 66 -12.73 2.40 32.07
CA SER A 66 -11.29 2.22 32.22
C SER A 66 -10.66 3.59 32.36
N GLY A 67 -10.51 4.06 33.60
CA GLY A 67 -9.66 5.22 33.86
C GLY A 67 -8.23 4.98 33.34
N ASP A 68 -7.44 6.04 33.18
CA ASP A 68 -6.08 5.97 32.62
C ASP A 68 -5.19 4.92 33.33
N ALA A 69 -5.42 4.70 34.62
CA ALA A 69 -4.74 3.68 35.43
C ALA A 69 -5.03 2.22 35.01
N ASN A 70 -6.15 1.95 34.32
CA ASN A 70 -6.56 0.61 33.90
C ASN A 70 -6.27 0.31 32.42
N LEU A 71 -5.80 1.30 31.65
CA LEU A 71 -5.42 1.09 30.26
C LEU A 71 -4.22 0.12 30.15
N PRO A 72 -4.17 -0.77 29.14
CA PRO A 72 -3.09 -1.74 29.00
C PRO A 72 -1.82 -1.13 28.37
N GLY A 73 -0.69 -1.81 28.51
CA GLY A 73 0.56 -1.43 27.83
C GLY A 73 0.48 -1.55 26.29
N ILE A 74 1.19 -0.70 25.56
CA ILE A 74 1.31 -0.73 24.10
C ILE A 74 2.78 -0.59 23.66
N ASP A 75 3.28 -1.52 22.85
CA ASP A 75 4.53 -1.32 22.12
C ASP A 75 4.26 -0.82 20.71
N ILE A 76 4.96 0.21 20.28
CA ILE A 76 4.79 0.84 18.97
C ILE A 76 6.04 0.57 18.14
N PHE A 77 5.88 -0.13 17.03
CA PHE A 77 6.95 -0.54 16.13
C PHE A 77 6.97 0.32 14.89
N VAL A 78 8.09 0.97 14.62
CA VAL A 78 8.35 1.74 13.41
C VAL A 78 9.51 1.07 12.66
N THR A 79 9.34 0.80 11.38
CA THR A 79 10.41 0.23 10.53
C THR A 79 10.86 1.25 9.50
N THR A 80 12.17 1.41 9.35
CA THR A 80 12.82 2.21 8.27
C THR A 80 13.85 1.35 7.54
N VAL A 81 14.01 1.56 6.22
CA VAL A 81 14.92 0.77 5.38
C VAL A 81 16.32 1.35 5.36
N ASP A 82 16.46 2.60 4.91
CA ASP A 82 17.72 3.35 4.87
C ASP A 82 17.41 4.85 4.62
N PRO A 83 18.32 5.77 4.99
CA PRO A 83 18.04 7.21 4.93
C PRO A 83 18.10 7.78 3.50
N VAL A 84 18.43 6.96 2.50
CA VAL A 84 18.47 7.35 1.09
C VAL A 84 17.09 7.07 0.48
N ASP A 85 16.63 5.83 0.50
CA ASP A 85 15.37 5.40 -0.09
C ASP A 85 14.16 6.00 0.64
N GLU A 86 14.29 6.23 1.96
CA GLU A 86 13.27 6.81 2.83
C GLU A 86 13.82 8.09 3.49
N PRO A 87 13.32 9.29 3.13
CA PRO A 87 13.80 10.54 3.71
C PRO A 87 13.67 10.56 5.24
N LEU A 88 14.79 10.85 5.91
CA LEU A 88 14.90 10.88 7.36
C LEU A 88 13.85 11.79 8.02
N LEU A 89 13.50 12.89 7.35
CA LEU A 89 12.50 13.84 7.83
C LEU A 89 11.13 13.19 8.07
N TYR A 90 10.71 12.22 7.25
CA TYR A 90 9.44 11.51 7.47
C TYR A 90 9.51 10.66 8.74
N THR A 91 10.59 9.89 8.90
CA THR A 91 10.79 9.01 10.07
C THR A 91 10.83 9.82 11.36
N VAL A 92 11.56 10.93 11.43
CA VAL A 92 11.63 11.75 12.65
C VAL A 92 10.28 12.38 13.01
N ASN A 93 9.50 12.83 12.03
CA ASN A 93 8.17 13.38 12.26
C ASN A 93 7.17 12.31 12.72
N THR A 94 7.26 11.10 12.14
CA THR A 94 6.48 9.94 12.60
C THR A 94 6.76 9.64 14.06
N ILE A 95 8.05 9.55 14.46
CA ILE A 95 8.43 9.29 15.85
C ILE A 95 7.95 10.43 16.78
N LEU A 96 8.18 11.69 16.41
CA LEU A 96 7.68 12.84 17.19
C LEU A 96 6.17 12.82 17.39
N SER A 97 5.41 12.41 16.35
CA SER A 97 3.96 12.27 16.46
C SER A 97 3.55 11.17 17.45
N ILE A 98 4.31 10.06 17.50
CA ILE A 98 4.09 8.96 18.42
C ILE A 98 4.39 9.40 19.86
N LEU A 99 5.52 10.06 20.11
CA LEU A 99 5.90 10.53 21.45
C LEU A 99 4.92 11.58 22.02
N ALA A 100 4.19 12.28 21.16
CA ALA A 100 3.22 13.32 21.51
C ALA A 100 1.76 12.82 21.60
N THR A 101 1.53 11.50 21.58
CA THR A 101 0.19 10.92 21.60
C THR A 101 -0.49 11.03 22.97
N ASP A 102 -1.82 11.14 22.98
CA ASP A 102 -2.60 11.17 24.22
C ASP A 102 -2.92 9.74 24.71
N TYR A 103 -1.91 9.16 25.35
CA TYR A 103 -1.99 7.90 26.09
C TYR A 103 -1.12 8.02 27.36
N PRO A 104 -1.43 7.28 28.45
CA PRO A 104 -0.59 7.32 29.65
C PRO A 104 0.87 7.02 29.31
N VAL A 105 1.76 7.95 29.65
CA VAL A 105 3.15 8.02 29.17
C VAL A 105 4.00 6.83 29.63
N ASP A 106 3.64 6.25 30.77
CA ASP A 106 4.23 5.04 31.36
C ASP A 106 3.66 3.72 30.81
N LYS A 107 2.75 3.80 29.83
CA LYS A 107 2.06 2.63 29.27
C LYS A 107 2.28 2.43 27.79
N TYR A 108 3.15 3.20 27.16
CA TYR A 108 3.58 2.88 25.81
C TYR A 108 5.06 3.15 25.59
N ALA A 109 5.63 2.36 24.69
CA ALA A 109 7.03 2.44 24.31
C ALA A 109 7.16 2.43 22.79
N CYS A 110 8.06 3.26 22.27
CA CYS A 110 8.33 3.39 20.85
C CYS A 110 9.63 2.68 20.49
N TYR A 111 9.59 1.83 19.48
CA TYR A 111 10.72 1.08 18.95
C TYR A 111 10.92 1.44 17.48
N LEU A 112 12.10 1.98 17.14
CA LEU A 112 12.51 2.19 15.76
C LEU A 112 13.49 1.08 15.35
N SER A 113 13.16 0.32 14.31
CA SER A 113 14.08 -0.62 13.68
C SER A 113 14.65 -0.03 12.38
N ASP A 114 15.95 0.27 12.38
CA ASP A 114 16.74 0.65 11.20
C ASP A 114 17.33 -0.59 10.52
N ASP A 115 16.83 -0.90 9.33
CA ASP A 115 17.32 -2.01 8.52
C ASP A 115 18.65 -1.68 7.79
N GLY A 116 19.04 -0.41 7.72
CA GLY A 116 20.32 0.05 7.16
C GLY A 116 21.46 0.01 8.17
N GLY A 117 21.15 0.06 9.47
CA GLY A 117 22.13 0.06 10.56
C GLY A 117 23.07 1.26 10.53
N THR A 118 22.58 2.41 10.10
CA THR A 118 23.38 3.61 9.84
C THR A 118 23.47 4.51 11.07
N LEU A 119 24.64 5.13 11.30
CA LEU A 119 24.82 6.08 12.41
C LEU A 119 23.90 7.30 12.28
N VAL A 120 23.56 7.71 11.05
CA VAL A 120 22.69 8.86 10.77
C VAL A 120 21.31 8.68 11.42
N HIS A 121 20.68 7.51 11.30
CA HIS A 121 19.39 7.25 11.94
C HIS A 121 19.49 7.30 13.48
N TYR A 122 20.55 6.75 14.05
CA TYR A 122 20.76 6.78 15.49
C TYR A 122 20.90 8.20 16.03
N GLU A 123 21.77 9.03 15.42
CA GLU A 123 21.93 10.43 15.85
C GLU A 123 20.69 11.28 15.58
N ALA A 124 19.93 10.97 14.53
CA ALA A 124 18.64 11.61 14.30
C ALA A 124 17.63 11.30 15.42
N MET A 125 17.66 10.10 16.00
CA MET A 125 16.80 9.78 17.14
C MET A 125 17.23 10.49 18.43
N ILE A 126 18.53 10.80 18.59
CA ILE A 126 19.01 11.67 19.67
C ILE A 126 18.48 13.09 19.47
N GLU A 127 18.55 13.64 18.26
CA GLU A 127 17.97 14.96 17.95
C GLU A 127 16.44 14.98 18.17
N VAL A 128 15.74 13.89 17.82
CA VAL A 128 14.32 13.73 18.10
C VAL A 128 14.05 13.75 19.60
N ALA A 129 14.83 13.01 20.39
CA ALA A 129 14.70 13.00 21.85
C ALA A 129 14.89 14.40 22.44
N ASN A 130 15.88 15.16 21.96
CA ASN A 130 16.13 16.54 22.38
C ASN A 130 14.95 17.48 22.02
N PHE A 131 14.43 17.39 20.79
CA PHE A 131 13.30 18.23 20.36
C PHE A 131 11.98 17.82 21.02
N ALA A 132 11.80 16.53 21.33
CA ALA A 132 10.59 16.01 21.98
C ALA A 132 10.34 16.64 23.35
N VAL A 133 11.39 16.99 24.10
CA VAL A 133 11.30 17.70 25.39
C VAL A 133 10.54 19.02 25.25
N LEU A 134 10.62 19.68 24.09
CA LEU A 134 9.89 20.89 23.77
C LEU A 134 8.53 20.60 23.13
N TRP A 135 8.51 19.73 22.13
CA TRP A 135 7.34 19.46 21.30
C TRP A 135 6.20 18.78 22.07
N VAL A 136 6.50 17.79 22.89
CA VAL A 136 5.49 16.99 23.60
C VAL A 136 4.72 17.82 24.63
N PRO A 137 5.37 18.62 25.52
CA PRO A 137 4.63 19.50 26.43
C PRO A 137 3.84 20.58 25.69
N PHE A 138 4.39 21.16 24.62
CA PHE A 138 3.65 22.12 23.77
C PHE A 138 2.38 21.48 23.19
N CYS A 139 2.49 20.25 22.68
CA CYS A 139 1.39 19.45 22.18
C CYS A 139 0.30 19.20 23.23
N ARG A 140 0.70 18.88 24.47
CA ARG A 140 -0.23 18.64 25.59
C ARG A 140 -0.90 19.93 26.05
N LYS A 141 -0.14 21.02 26.21
CA LYS A 141 -0.62 22.33 26.66
C LYS A 141 -1.71 22.90 25.74
N TYR A 142 -1.51 22.80 24.43
CA TYR A 142 -2.36 23.45 23.44
C TYR A 142 -3.23 22.50 22.63
N CYS A 143 -3.29 21.21 23.00
CA CYS A 143 -4.06 20.17 22.31
C CYS A 143 -3.81 20.16 20.79
N VAL A 144 -2.54 20.25 20.40
CA VAL A 144 -2.12 20.40 19.00
C VAL A 144 -2.53 19.18 18.16
N GLU A 145 -3.18 19.41 17.02
CA GLU A 145 -3.42 18.38 16.00
C GLU A 145 -3.15 18.94 14.58
N PRO A 146 -2.50 18.16 13.69
CA PRO A 146 -1.93 16.83 13.89
C PRO A 146 -0.68 16.83 14.80
N ARG A 147 -0.29 15.64 15.29
CA ARG A 147 0.89 15.48 16.18
C ARG A 147 2.23 15.50 15.45
N SER A 148 2.23 15.39 14.13
CA SER A 148 3.42 15.57 13.30
C SER A 148 3.73 17.07 13.12
N PRO A 149 4.91 17.57 13.54
CA PRO A 149 5.22 18.99 13.46
C PRO A 149 5.35 19.50 12.02
N GLU A 150 5.92 18.73 11.07
CA GLU A 150 5.98 19.14 9.65
C GLU A 150 4.58 19.39 9.10
N ASN A 151 3.65 18.47 9.37
CA ASN A 151 2.29 18.57 8.89
C ASN A 151 1.53 19.70 9.60
N TYR A 152 1.70 19.86 10.92
CA TYR A 152 1.05 20.90 11.70
C TYR A 152 1.47 22.31 11.28
N PHE A 153 2.78 22.56 11.11
CA PHE A 153 3.29 23.86 10.67
C PHE A 153 3.07 24.11 9.16
N GLY A 154 2.87 23.05 8.37
CA GLY A 154 2.50 23.13 6.96
C GLY A 154 1.03 23.47 6.70
N MET A 155 0.15 23.39 7.71
CA MET A 155 -1.27 23.74 7.56
C MET A 155 -1.48 25.24 7.31
N LYS A 156 -2.29 25.58 6.30
CA LYS A 156 -2.64 26.98 5.96
C LYS A 156 -3.52 27.67 7.01
N THR A 157 -4.39 26.90 7.67
CA THR A 157 -5.32 27.37 8.70
C THR A 157 -5.25 26.41 9.87
N GLN A 158 -4.97 26.97 11.05
CA GLN A 158 -4.87 26.20 12.29
C GLN A 158 -6.16 26.40 13.10
N PRO A 159 -6.85 25.31 13.50
CA PRO A 159 -7.95 25.41 14.44
C PRO A 159 -7.39 25.72 15.83
N TYR A 160 -7.40 26.99 16.25
CA TYR A 160 -7.15 27.38 17.63
C TYR A 160 -8.48 27.71 18.32
N ALA A 161 -8.87 26.90 19.30
CA ALA A 161 -10.10 27.08 20.08
C ALA A 161 -9.83 27.63 21.50
N GLY A 162 -8.60 28.04 21.81
CA GLY A 162 -8.19 28.46 23.16
C GLY A 162 -8.49 29.93 23.47
N SER A 163 -8.53 30.25 24.77
CA SER A 163 -8.84 31.59 25.31
C SER A 163 -7.62 32.53 25.40
N MET A 164 -6.39 32.03 25.22
CA MET A 164 -5.13 32.77 25.44
C MET A 164 -4.31 32.91 24.15
N ALA A 165 -4.91 33.52 23.12
CA ALA A 165 -4.31 33.65 21.80
C ALA A 165 -2.91 34.32 21.81
N GLY A 166 -2.67 35.27 22.72
CA GLY A 166 -1.39 35.98 22.80
C GLY A 166 -0.21 35.12 23.27
N GLU A 167 -0.43 34.28 24.29
CA GLU A 167 0.59 33.35 24.79
C GLU A 167 0.85 32.25 23.77
N PHE A 168 -0.23 31.64 23.25
CA PHE A 168 -0.13 30.64 22.20
C PHE A 168 0.67 31.13 21.00
N MET A 169 0.41 32.35 20.49
CA MET A 169 1.13 32.89 19.32
C MET A 169 2.61 33.17 19.60
N ARG A 170 3.01 33.44 20.85
CA ARG A 170 4.43 33.55 21.21
C ARG A 170 5.09 32.18 21.25
N ASP A 171 4.47 31.24 21.96
CA ASP A 171 4.95 29.87 22.12
C ASP A 171 5.05 29.17 20.76
N HIS A 172 4.01 29.30 19.93
CA HIS A 172 3.95 28.76 18.57
C HIS A 172 5.10 29.26 17.70
N ARG A 173 5.33 30.58 17.64
CA ARG A 173 6.43 31.14 16.84
C ARG A 173 7.79 30.64 17.30
N ARG A 174 7.97 30.50 18.61
CA ARG A 174 9.21 29.96 19.18
C ARG A 174 9.39 28.50 18.80
N VAL A 175 8.41 27.64 19.08
CA VAL A 175 8.47 26.21 18.75
C VAL A 175 8.65 25.98 17.26
N ARG A 176 8.01 26.79 16.41
CA ARG A 176 8.22 26.74 14.95
C ARG A 176 9.67 27.03 14.57
N ARG A 177 10.29 28.06 15.15
CA ARG A 177 11.70 28.37 14.90
C ARG A 177 12.62 27.25 15.37
N GLU A 178 12.39 26.71 16.57
CA GLU A 178 13.17 25.58 17.09
C GLU A 178 13.01 24.33 16.21
N TYR A 179 11.82 24.14 15.62
CA TYR A 179 11.56 23.08 14.66
C TYR A 179 12.30 23.28 13.33
N ASP A 180 12.31 24.50 12.80
CA ASP A 180 13.07 24.84 11.59
C ASP A 180 14.59 24.63 11.82
N GLU A 181 15.11 24.97 12.99
CA GLU A 181 16.50 24.69 13.38
C GLU A 181 16.76 23.18 13.55
N PHE A 182 15.81 22.44 14.13
CA PHE A 182 15.86 20.99 14.23
C PHE A 182 15.97 20.34 12.84
N LYS A 183 15.18 20.80 11.86
CA LYS A 183 15.26 20.31 10.47
C LYS A 183 16.65 20.51 9.88
N VAL A 184 17.22 21.70 10.04
CA VAL A 184 18.57 22.00 9.57
C VAL A 184 19.61 21.08 10.22
N ARG A 185 19.50 20.83 11.53
CA ARG A 185 20.39 19.87 12.22
C ARG A 185 20.27 18.47 11.61
N VAL A 186 19.05 17.95 11.48
CA VAL A 186 18.77 16.63 10.90
C VAL A 186 19.32 16.50 9.48
N ASP A 187 19.07 17.49 8.62
CA ASP A 187 19.57 17.50 7.23
C ASP A 187 21.11 17.55 7.17
N SER A 188 21.75 18.26 8.11
CA SER A 188 23.21 18.37 8.19
C SER A 188 23.91 17.13 8.76
N LEU A 189 23.21 16.22 9.44
CA LEU A 189 23.81 15.08 10.16
C LEU A 189 24.75 14.26 9.28
N SER A 190 24.34 13.95 8.05
CA SER A 190 25.15 13.19 7.10
C SER A 190 26.52 13.83 6.84
N THR A 191 26.56 15.16 6.75
CA THR A 191 27.80 15.92 6.54
C THR A 191 28.63 16.05 7.82
N THR A 192 27.97 16.30 8.95
CA THR A 192 28.60 16.44 10.28
C THR A 192 29.29 15.15 10.69
N ILE A 193 28.60 14.00 10.55
CA ILE A 193 29.15 12.68 10.88
C ILE A 193 30.37 12.37 10.00
N ARG A 194 30.33 12.74 8.73
CA ARG A 194 31.45 12.54 7.79
C ARG A 194 32.66 13.37 8.20
N GLN A 195 32.49 14.66 8.43
CA GLN A 195 33.58 15.56 8.86
C GLN A 195 34.18 15.12 10.21
N ARG A 196 33.35 14.76 11.17
CA ARG A 196 33.79 14.21 12.46
C ARG A 196 34.61 12.93 12.27
N SER A 197 34.13 12.02 11.44
CA SER A 197 34.82 10.76 11.17
C SER A 197 36.17 11.00 10.47
N ASP A 198 36.24 11.93 9.52
CA ASP A 198 37.49 12.33 8.86
C ASP A 198 38.50 12.93 9.86
N ALA A 199 38.05 13.74 10.82
CA ALA A 199 38.91 14.29 11.87
C ALA A 199 39.47 13.21 12.82
N TYR A 200 38.64 12.26 13.25
CA TYR A 200 39.11 11.14 14.08
C TYR A 200 40.07 10.22 13.31
N ASN A 201 39.76 9.91 12.05
CA ASN A 201 40.62 9.08 11.21
C ASN A 201 41.97 9.76 10.90
N SER A 202 42.00 11.10 10.82
CA SER A 202 43.25 11.85 10.60
C SER A 202 44.13 11.94 11.85
N SER A 203 43.50 11.98 13.04
CA SER A 203 44.22 12.05 14.32
C SER A 203 44.72 10.70 14.82
N LYS A 204 44.00 9.60 14.52
CA LYS A 204 44.40 8.24 14.88
C LYS A 204 45.21 7.63 13.72
N LYS A 205 46.54 7.57 13.86
CA LYS A 205 47.42 6.82 12.93
C LYS A 205 47.07 5.32 12.97
N GLY A 206 46.17 4.89 12.08
CA GLY A 206 45.72 3.50 11.95
C GLY A 206 45.97 2.91 10.56
N ASP A 207 45.69 1.61 10.42
CA ASP A 207 45.96 0.70 9.27
C ASP A 207 45.24 1.05 7.94
N GLY A 208 45.01 2.33 7.64
CA GLY A 208 44.36 2.78 6.39
C GLY A 208 42.84 2.55 6.32
N VAL A 209 42.24 1.97 7.36
CA VAL A 209 40.79 1.74 7.46
C VAL A 209 40.09 2.99 8.02
N ARG A 210 39.14 3.55 7.26
CA ARG A 210 38.39 4.75 7.65
C ARG A 210 37.11 4.38 8.40
N ALA A 211 37.19 4.42 9.73
CA ALA A 211 36.06 4.11 10.60
C ALA A 211 35.01 5.23 10.62
N THR A 212 33.76 4.87 10.88
CA THR A 212 32.69 5.83 11.20
C THR A 212 32.63 6.02 12.71
N TRP A 213 32.79 7.26 13.18
CA TRP A 213 32.96 7.57 14.59
C TRP A 213 31.72 8.21 15.19
N MET A 214 31.35 7.78 16.39
CA MET A 214 30.32 8.40 17.22
C MET A 214 30.84 9.67 17.90
N ALA A 215 29.92 10.47 18.46
CA ALA A 215 30.26 11.71 19.18
C ALA A 215 31.12 11.49 20.45
N ASP A 216 31.01 10.31 21.06
CA ASP A 216 31.80 9.91 22.25
C ASP A 216 33.23 9.44 21.91
N GLY A 217 33.60 9.43 20.63
CA GLY A 217 34.91 8.98 20.16
C GLY A 217 35.07 7.47 20.08
N THR A 218 33.98 6.68 20.13
CA THR A 218 33.99 5.25 19.85
C THR A 218 33.56 4.96 18.40
N GLN A 219 33.84 3.76 17.91
CA GLN A 219 33.48 3.35 16.54
C GLN A 219 32.05 2.85 16.48
N TRP A 220 31.32 3.20 15.41
CA TRP A 220 29.96 2.73 15.21
C TRP A 220 29.95 1.21 14.94
N PRO A 221 29.18 0.39 15.69
CA PRO A 221 29.13 -1.05 15.47
C PRO A 221 28.37 -1.48 14.19
N GLY A 222 27.56 -0.59 13.62
CA GLY A 222 26.73 -0.87 12.44
C GLY A 222 27.43 -0.62 11.11
N THR A 223 26.66 -0.19 10.12
CA THR A 223 27.14 0.14 8.77
C THR A 223 27.92 1.45 8.77
N TRP A 224 29.14 1.41 8.22
CA TRP A 224 30.00 2.59 8.06
C TRP A 224 29.73 3.34 6.75
N ILE A 225 30.11 4.62 6.71
CA ILE A 225 30.08 5.45 5.50
C ILE A 225 30.96 4.82 4.41
N GLU A 226 32.21 4.51 4.76
CA GLU A 226 33.10 3.70 3.93
C GLU A 226 32.98 2.25 4.40
N GLN A 227 32.24 1.45 3.63
CA GLN A 227 31.88 0.09 4.00
C GLN A 227 33.09 -0.85 3.97
N VAL A 228 33.26 -1.63 5.04
CA VAL A 228 34.29 -2.68 5.18
C VAL A 228 33.65 -4.00 5.57
N GLU A 229 34.40 -5.11 5.53
CA GLU A 229 33.88 -6.47 5.64
C GLU A 229 32.94 -6.67 6.84
N ASN A 230 33.21 -6.11 8.02
CA ASN A 230 32.35 -6.24 9.21
C ASN A 230 31.43 -5.04 9.52
N HIS A 231 31.43 -4.01 8.67
CA HIS A 231 30.65 -2.78 8.83
C HIS A 231 30.04 -2.33 7.50
N ARG A 232 29.49 -3.28 6.74
CA ARG A 232 28.84 -3.02 5.46
C ARG A 232 27.36 -3.30 5.53
N ARG A 233 26.59 -2.74 4.58
CA ARG A 233 25.16 -2.99 4.50
C ARG A 233 24.90 -4.50 4.35
N GLY A 234 24.13 -5.07 5.27
CA GLY A 234 23.87 -6.52 5.30
C GLY A 234 24.94 -7.36 6.02
N GLN A 235 25.95 -6.74 6.63
CA GLN A 235 26.93 -7.40 7.50
C GLN A 235 27.36 -6.46 8.64
N HIS A 236 26.70 -6.61 9.79
CA HIS A 236 27.02 -5.93 11.05
C HIS A 236 26.33 -6.64 12.22
N ALA A 237 26.84 -6.41 13.44
CA ALA A 237 26.22 -6.93 14.67
C ALA A 237 24.86 -6.28 14.95
N GLY A 238 24.05 -6.91 15.80
CA GLY A 238 22.82 -6.31 16.32
C GLY A 238 23.13 -5.13 17.26
N ILE A 239 22.29 -4.10 17.22
CA ILE A 239 22.41 -2.87 17.99
C ILE A 239 21.07 -2.60 18.68
N VAL A 240 21.07 -2.40 20.00
CA VAL A 240 19.93 -1.88 20.77
C VAL A 240 20.43 -0.73 21.61
N GLN A 241 19.74 0.40 21.53
CA GLN A 241 20.04 1.57 22.34
C GLN A 241 18.73 2.15 22.88
N VAL A 242 18.63 2.28 24.20
CA VAL A 242 17.51 2.96 24.86
C VAL A 242 17.85 4.44 24.92
N ILE A 243 17.21 5.25 24.06
CA ILE A 243 17.49 6.67 23.90
C ILE A 243 16.73 7.48 24.96
N LEU A 244 15.45 7.16 25.14
CA LEU A 244 14.64 7.67 26.24
C LEU A 244 14.27 6.49 27.12
N GLY A 245 14.65 6.55 28.39
CA GLY A 245 14.33 5.52 29.39
C GLY A 245 12.83 5.48 29.71
N HIS A 246 12.40 4.41 30.38
CA HIS A 246 11.02 4.30 30.81
C HIS A 246 10.67 5.40 31.83
N PRO A 247 9.58 6.16 31.62
CA PRO A 247 9.19 7.23 32.53
C PRO A 247 8.68 6.68 33.87
N SER A 248 8.77 7.48 34.94
CA SER A 248 8.17 7.12 36.23
C SER A 248 6.64 7.03 36.12
N CYS A 249 5.95 6.22 36.94
CA CYS A 249 4.47 6.16 36.92
C CYS A 249 3.79 7.48 37.34
N LYS A 250 4.45 8.28 38.19
CA LYS A 250 3.91 9.58 38.66
C LYS A 250 4.15 10.70 37.63
N PRO A 251 3.16 11.56 37.36
CA PRO A 251 3.34 12.76 36.53
C PRO A 251 4.49 13.65 37.02
N GLN A 252 5.26 14.19 36.09
CA GLN A 252 6.31 15.19 36.39
C GLN A 252 5.94 16.49 35.71
N LEU A 253 5.60 17.50 36.51
CA LEU A 253 5.22 18.81 35.99
C LEU A 253 6.46 19.59 35.55
N GLY A 254 6.32 20.37 34.48
CA GLY A 254 7.38 21.22 33.95
C GLY A 254 7.73 22.40 34.84
N SER A 255 8.74 23.15 34.42
CA SER A 255 9.13 24.39 35.10
C SER A 255 8.27 25.57 34.65
N PRO A 256 8.07 26.59 35.52
CA PRO A 256 7.47 27.86 35.10
C PRO A 256 8.39 28.60 34.12
N ALA A 257 7.83 29.56 33.39
CA ALA A 257 8.61 30.39 32.48
C ALA A 257 9.76 31.10 33.24
N SER A 258 10.96 31.03 32.68
CA SER A 258 12.17 31.65 33.21
C SER A 258 12.86 32.52 32.15
N ALA A 259 13.92 33.24 32.53
CA ALA A 259 14.73 34.02 31.60
C ALA A 259 15.37 33.15 30.50
N ASP A 260 15.75 31.91 30.85
CA ASP A 260 16.38 30.96 29.91
C ASP A 260 15.34 30.15 29.12
N ASN A 261 14.17 29.89 29.72
CA ASN A 261 13.05 29.23 29.04
C ASN A 261 11.73 29.98 29.25
N PRO A 262 11.37 30.95 28.38
CA PRO A 262 10.12 31.69 28.51
C PRO A 262 8.83 30.88 28.29
N LEU A 263 8.90 29.56 28.06
CA LEU A 263 7.72 28.70 27.94
C LEU A 263 7.29 28.21 29.32
N ASP A 264 6.05 28.47 29.69
CA ASP A 264 5.47 27.96 30.94
C ASP A 264 4.88 26.56 30.74
N PHE A 265 5.50 25.56 31.38
CA PHE A 265 5.02 24.17 31.42
C PHE A 265 4.67 23.72 32.85
N SER A 266 4.49 24.65 33.78
CA SER A 266 4.22 24.35 35.21
C SER A 266 3.02 23.44 35.47
N ASN A 267 2.02 23.46 34.58
CA ASN A 267 0.80 22.65 34.69
C ASN A 267 0.76 21.49 33.67
N VAL A 268 1.89 21.16 33.05
CA VAL A 268 1.96 20.17 31.97
C VAL A 268 2.90 19.05 32.37
N ASP A 269 2.46 17.81 32.18
CA ASP A 269 3.34 16.66 32.33
C ASP A 269 4.42 16.69 31.24
N THR A 270 5.69 16.73 31.63
CA THR A 270 6.84 16.78 30.71
C THR A 270 7.50 15.44 30.46
N ARG A 271 6.98 14.35 31.06
CA ARG A 271 7.51 13.00 30.82
C ARG A 271 7.40 12.63 29.34
N LEU A 272 8.40 11.90 28.86
CA LEU A 272 8.43 11.30 27.53
C LEU A 272 8.30 9.78 27.64
N PRO A 273 7.62 9.12 26.70
CA PRO A 273 7.56 7.67 26.66
C PRO A 273 8.93 7.09 26.28
N MET A 274 9.13 5.80 26.57
CA MET A 274 10.38 5.11 26.23
C MET A 274 10.60 5.12 24.71
N LEU A 275 11.84 5.39 24.27
CA LEU A 275 12.25 5.35 22.87
C LEU A 275 13.47 4.45 22.73
N VAL A 276 13.35 3.40 21.93
CA VAL A 276 14.40 2.42 21.70
C VAL A 276 14.77 2.42 20.21
N TYR A 277 16.05 2.65 19.93
CA TYR A 277 16.64 2.45 18.62
C TYR A 277 17.17 1.03 18.50
N MET A 278 16.88 0.37 17.38
CA MET A 278 17.30 -0.98 17.11
C MET A 278 17.82 -1.13 15.68
N SER A 279 18.83 -1.97 15.50
CA SER A 279 19.21 -2.51 14.20
C SER A 279 19.58 -3.97 14.38
N ARG A 280 18.86 -4.87 13.71
CA ARG A 280 19.09 -6.32 13.83
C ARG A 280 20.43 -6.77 13.26
N GLU A 281 20.95 -7.90 13.74
CA GLU A 281 22.15 -8.48 13.15
C GLU A 281 21.90 -8.88 11.69
N LYS A 282 22.87 -8.57 10.84
CA LYS A 282 22.89 -9.04 9.45
C LYS A 282 24.23 -9.69 9.16
N ARG A 283 24.18 -10.80 8.42
CA ARG A 283 25.34 -11.56 7.94
C ARG A 283 25.13 -11.97 6.49
N PRO A 284 26.19 -12.02 5.67
CA PRO A 284 26.11 -12.55 4.32
C PRO A 284 25.62 -14.00 4.33
N GLY A 285 24.87 -14.40 3.30
CA GLY A 285 24.33 -15.75 3.18
C GLY A 285 23.02 -16.01 3.93
N TYR A 286 22.61 -15.13 4.85
CA TYR A 286 21.31 -15.18 5.50
C TYR A 286 20.26 -14.35 4.73
N ASN A 287 19.03 -14.87 4.62
CA ASN A 287 17.90 -14.10 4.12
C ASN A 287 17.19 -13.41 5.29
N HIS A 288 17.31 -12.08 5.39
CA HIS A 288 16.74 -11.31 6.50
C HIS A 288 15.25 -10.97 6.35
N GLN A 289 14.55 -11.41 5.31
CA GLN A 289 13.07 -11.28 5.22
C GLN A 289 12.52 -9.83 5.29
N LYS A 290 13.34 -8.83 4.94
CA LYS A 290 12.94 -7.40 4.85
C LYS A 290 12.15 -6.96 6.11
N LYS A 291 11.02 -6.26 5.94
CA LYS A 291 10.18 -5.72 7.01
C LYS A 291 9.66 -6.79 7.98
N ALA A 292 9.24 -7.97 7.47
CA ALA A 292 8.72 -9.05 8.32
C ALA A 292 9.74 -9.49 9.37
N GLY A 293 11.00 -9.69 8.97
CA GLY A 293 12.06 -10.07 9.89
C GLY A 293 12.41 -8.96 10.88
N ALA A 294 12.34 -7.69 10.46
CA ALA A 294 12.58 -6.55 11.36
C ALA A 294 11.51 -6.50 12.47
N MET A 295 10.23 -6.67 12.11
CA MET A 295 9.13 -6.72 13.07
C MET A 295 9.20 -7.94 13.99
N ASN A 296 9.64 -9.10 13.49
CA ASN A 296 9.82 -10.30 14.33
C ASN A 296 10.95 -10.13 15.36
N VAL A 297 12.07 -9.51 14.98
CA VAL A 297 13.15 -9.17 15.93
C VAL A 297 12.66 -8.18 16.99
N MET A 298 11.94 -7.12 16.58
CA MET A 298 11.33 -6.18 17.53
C MET A 298 10.34 -6.85 18.47
N LEU A 299 9.55 -7.82 17.99
CA LEU A 299 8.60 -8.57 18.82
C LEU A 299 9.31 -9.36 19.93
N ARG A 300 10.49 -9.92 19.65
CA ARG A 300 11.32 -10.63 20.64
C ARG A 300 11.95 -9.67 21.64
N VAL A 301 12.60 -8.61 21.15
CA VAL A 301 13.32 -7.64 22.00
C VAL A 301 12.36 -6.86 22.89
N SER A 302 11.23 -6.39 22.36
CA SER A 302 10.20 -5.71 23.16
C SER A 302 9.65 -6.60 24.29
N ALA A 303 9.55 -7.91 24.09
CA ALA A 303 9.11 -8.85 25.13
C ALA A 303 10.07 -8.94 26.32
N MET A 304 11.33 -8.53 26.14
CA MET A 304 12.34 -8.47 27.20
C MET A 304 12.46 -7.09 27.85
N LEU A 305 12.02 -6.03 27.15
CA LEU A 305 12.15 -4.65 27.61
C LEU A 305 10.89 -4.11 28.27
N SER A 306 9.75 -4.17 27.57
CA SER A 306 8.47 -3.60 28.03
C SER A 306 7.38 -4.66 28.19
N ASN A 307 7.41 -5.70 27.37
CA ASN A 307 6.48 -6.83 27.32
C ASN A 307 5.00 -6.42 27.29
N ALA A 308 4.65 -5.40 26.49
CA ALA A 308 3.28 -4.90 26.41
C ALA A 308 2.32 -5.91 25.76
N PRO A 309 1.08 -6.09 26.26
CA PRO A 309 0.12 -7.05 25.69
C PRO A 309 -0.37 -6.69 24.28
N PHE A 310 -0.24 -5.42 23.88
CA PHE A 310 -0.60 -4.93 22.55
C PHE A 310 0.59 -4.35 21.82
N VAL A 311 0.59 -4.51 20.49
CA VAL A 311 1.65 -4.03 19.60
C VAL A 311 1.01 -3.25 18.46
N VAL A 312 1.43 -2.01 18.21
CA VAL A 312 1.00 -1.21 17.06
C VAL A 312 2.15 -1.09 16.07
N ASN A 313 1.88 -1.27 14.78
CA ASN A 313 2.93 -1.16 13.77
C ASN A 313 2.71 0.04 12.83
N PHE A 314 3.81 0.67 12.44
CA PHE A 314 3.86 1.83 11.56
C PHE A 314 4.96 1.67 10.50
N ASP A 315 4.67 2.22 9.31
CA ASP A 315 5.69 2.58 8.35
C ASP A 315 6.34 3.92 8.76
N GLY A 316 7.62 4.13 8.39
CA GLY A 316 8.36 5.36 8.72
C GLY A 316 7.72 6.65 8.18
N ASP A 317 6.79 6.56 7.25
CA ASP A 317 6.10 7.67 6.61
C ASP A 317 4.63 7.85 7.03
N HIS A 318 4.16 7.10 8.04
CA HIS A 318 2.81 7.23 8.59
C HIS A 318 2.85 7.77 10.02
N TYR A 319 2.23 8.94 10.22
CA TYR A 319 2.21 9.65 11.49
C TYR A 319 0.82 9.62 12.15
N ILE A 320 0.79 9.94 13.45
CA ILE A 320 -0.42 10.08 14.25
C ILE A 320 -1.05 11.44 13.99
N ASN A 321 -2.20 11.42 13.30
CA ASN A 321 -2.95 12.62 12.96
C ASN A 321 -3.91 13.02 14.09
N ASN A 322 -4.62 12.05 14.68
CA ASN A 322 -5.50 12.28 15.83
C ASN A 322 -4.87 11.69 17.10
N SER A 323 -4.74 12.49 18.16
CA SER A 323 -4.07 12.07 19.40
C SER A 323 -4.73 10.91 20.13
N GLN A 324 -6.03 10.69 19.91
CA GLN A 324 -6.79 9.62 20.55
C GLN A 324 -6.61 8.26 19.85
N ALA A 325 -5.76 8.18 18.82
CA ALA A 325 -5.61 7.00 17.97
C ALA A 325 -5.18 5.73 18.71
N LEU A 326 -4.49 5.83 19.86
CA LEU A 326 -4.12 4.67 20.67
C LEU A 326 -5.23 4.21 21.64
N ARG A 327 -6.16 5.10 22.00
CA ARG A 327 -7.33 4.78 22.86
C ARG A 327 -8.46 4.15 22.06
N ALA A 328 -8.69 4.60 20.82
CA ALA A 328 -9.73 4.09 19.95
C ALA A 328 -9.76 2.56 19.73
N PRO A 329 -8.65 1.86 19.44
CA PRO A 329 -8.67 0.42 19.24
C PRO A 329 -8.90 -0.34 20.55
N MET A 330 -8.60 0.27 21.71
CA MET A 330 -8.87 -0.32 23.02
C MET A 330 -10.37 -0.51 23.27
N CYS A 331 -11.21 0.36 22.70
CA CYS A 331 -12.67 0.20 22.73
C CYS A 331 -13.12 -1.16 22.18
N PHE A 332 -12.40 -1.71 21.20
CA PHE A 332 -12.71 -3.02 20.61
C PHE A 332 -11.95 -4.17 21.29
N MET A 333 -10.71 -3.93 21.71
CA MET A 333 -9.87 -4.96 22.33
C MET A 333 -10.32 -5.33 23.74
N LEU A 334 -10.86 -4.35 24.48
CA LEU A 334 -11.33 -4.48 25.86
C LEU A 334 -12.86 -4.70 25.95
N ASP A 335 -13.57 -4.77 24.81
CA ASP A 335 -15.02 -5.01 24.81
C ASP A 335 -15.34 -6.34 25.52
N PRO A 336 -16.12 -6.33 26.64
CA PRO A 336 -16.43 -7.53 27.39
C PRO A 336 -17.18 -8.62 26.59
N ARG A 337 -17.83 -8.24 25.47
CA ARG A 337 -18.67 -9.16 24.70
C ARG A 337 -17.87 -10.11 23.81
N ASP A 338 -16.84 -9.61 23.12
CA ASP A 338 -16.04 -10.40 22.17
C ASP A 338 -14.59 -9.88 21.98
N GLY A 339 -14.16 -8.87 22.75
CA GLY A 339 -12.86 -8.21 22.57
C GLY A 339 -11.67 -9.15 22.76
N GLN A 340 -11.81 -10.14 23.66
CA GLN A 340 -10.80 -11.17 23.88
C GLN A 340 -10.52 -12.06 22.65
N ASN A 341 -11.47 -12.19 21.71
CA ASN A 341 -11.31 -12.95 20.46
C ASN A 341 -10.83 -12.07 19.28
N THR A 342 -10.57 -10.79 19.53
CA THR A 342 -9.98 -9.88 18.53
C THR A 342 -8.47 -10.00 18.55
N ALA A 343 -7.88 -10.39 17.41
CA ALA A 343 -6.44 -10.45 17.22
C ALA A 343 -5.87 -9.09 16.86
N PHE A 344 -6.56 -8.30 16.03
CA PHE A 344 -6.09 -6.98 15.64
C PHE A 344 -7.21 -6.01 15.26
N VAL A 345 -6.93 -4.71 15.43
CA VAL A 345 -7.75 -3.60 14.96
C VAL A 345 -7.00 -2.86 13.86
N GLN A 346 -7.55 -2.84 12.65
CA GLN A 346 -6.99 -2.14 11.48
C GLN A 346 -7.64 -0.76 11.33
N PHE A 347 -6.82 0.26 11.10
CA PHE A 347 -7.30 1.59 10.70
C PHE A 347 -7.26 1.80 9.18
N PRO A 348 -8.10 2.68 8.62
CA PRO A 348 -7.95 3.15 7.24
C PRO A 348 -6.61 3.86 7.06
N GLN A 349 -5.88 3.52 6.00
CA GLN A 349 -4.74 4.34 5.57
C GLN A 349 -5.27 5.55 4.81
N ARG A 350 -4.79 6.73 5.18
CA ARG A 350 -5.10 8.00 4.52
C ARG A 350 -3.80 8.66 4.11
N PHE A 351 -3.83 9.34 2.98
CA PHE A 351 -2.63 9.93 2.40
C PHE A 351 -2.76 11.44 2.27
N ASP A 352 -1.64 12.10 2.49
CA ASP A 352 -1.45 13.52 2.22
C ASP A 352 -0.99 13.73 0.78
N ASP A 353 -1.18 14.95 0.30
CA ASP A 353 -0.57 15.45 -0.93
C ASP A 353 -0.91 14.65 -2.20
N VAL A 354 -2.07 13.98 -2.19
CA VAL A 354 -2.67 13.42 -3.39
C VAL A 354 -3.21 14.55 -4.26
N ASP A 355 -3.03 14.42 -5.58
CA ASP A 355 -3.51 15.43 -6.52
C ASP A 355 -5.04 15.59 -6.42
N PRO A 356 -5.60 16.81 -6.64
CA PRO A 356 -7.03 17.05 -6.48
C PRO A 356 -7.95 16.20 -7.35
N THR A 357 -7.43 15.64 -8.45
CA THR A 357 -8.19 14.79 -9.37
C THR A 357 -7.99 13.29 -9.10
N ASP A 358 -7.13 12.95 -8.13
CA ASP A 358 -6.63 11.63 -7.79
C ASP A 358 -6.38 10.75 -9.03
N ARG A 359 -5.51 11.24 -9.92
CA ARG A 359 -5.31 10.66 -11.26
C ARG A 359 -4.94 9.18 -11.21
N TYR A 360 -4.20 8.76 -10.19
CA TYR A 360 -3.70 7.40 -10.01
C TYR A 360 -4.42 6.62 -8.89
N ALA A 361 -5.59 7.10 -8.45
CA ALA A 361 -6.42 6.47 -7.42
C ALA A 361 -5.62 6.12 -6.15
N ASN A 362 -4.77 7.03 -5.71
CA ASN A 362 -3.88 6.87 -4.56
C ASN A 362 -4.65 6.86 -3.24
N HIS A 363 -5.79 7.55 -3.12
CA HIS A 363 -6.60 7.45 -1.89
C HIS A 363 -7.21 6.06 -1.70
N ASN A 364 -7.41 5.30 -2.79
CA ASN A 364 -7.96 3.95 -2.79
C ASN A 364 -9.25 3.80 -1.94
N ARG A 365 -10.14 4.81 -2.00
CA ARG A 365 -11.35 4.92 -1.16
C ARG A 365 -12.30 3.74 -1.32
N VAL A 366 -12.45 3.20 -2.54
CA VAL A 366 -13.29 2.02 -2.80
C VAL A 366 -12.87 0.82 -1.94
N PHE A 367 -11.57 0.61 -1.79
CA PHE A 367 -11.05 -0.49 -0.97
C PHE A 367 -11.20 -0.21 0.53
N PHE A 368 -10.74 0.95 1.01
CA PHE A 368 -10.76 1.27 2.45
C PHE A 368 -12.18 1.52 2.99
N ASP A 369 -13.04 2.16 2.21
CA ASP A 369 -14.37 2.60 2.67
C ASP A 369 -15.51 1.72 2.12
N GLY A 370 -15.25 0.87 1.13
CA GLY A 370 -16.21 -0.15 0.67
C GLY A 370 -15.83 -1.56 1.12
N THR A 371 -14.71 -2.07 0.62
CA THR A 371 -14.28 -3.45 0.84
C THR A 371 -13.97 -3.74 2.31
N MET A 372 -13.23 -2.88 3.02
CA MET A 372 -12.90 -3.15 4.43
C MET A 372 -14.12 -3.12 5.35
N LEU A 373 -15.08 -2.21 5.11
CA LEU A 373 -16.36 -2.19 5.84
C LEU A 373 -17.16 -3.48 5.62
N SER A 374 -17.09 -4.02 4.41
CA SER A 374 -17.72 -5.30 4.04
C SER A 374 -17.14 -6.47 4.84
N LEU A 375 -15.80 -6.56 4.89
CA LEU A 375 -15.12 -7.62 5.65
C LEU A 375 -15.34 -7.49 7.17
N ASN A 376 -15.52 -6.26 7.67
CA ASN A 376 -15.80 -6.00 9.08
C ASN A 376 -17.11 -6.65 9.56
N GLY A 377 -18.09 -6.85 8.68
CA GLY A 377 -19.33 -7.57 8.97
C GLY A 377 -19.23 -9.09 8.92
N LEU A 378 -18.07 -9.64 8.54
CA LEU A 378 -17.78 -11.07 8.50
C LEU A 378 -16.89 -11.47 9.68
N GLN A 379 -15.66 -11.90 9.40
CA GLN A 379 -14.66 -12.24 10.40
C GLN A 379 -13.74 -11.05 10.76
N GLY A 380 -13.71 -10.01 9.91
CA GLY A 380 -12.94 -8.79 10.11
C GLY A 380 -12.10 -8.38 8.90
N PRO A 381 -11.57 -7.14 8.87
CA PRO A 381 -10.68 -6.68 7.80
C PRO A 381 -9.35 -7.46 7.76
N SER A 382 -8.72 -7.49 6.58
CA SER A 382 -7.35 -7.98 6.43
C SER A 382 -6.36 -6.98 7.04
N TYR A 383 -5.19 -7.47 7.46
CA TYR A 383 -4.06 -6.61 7.85
C TYR A 383 -3.38 -6.03 6.60
N LEU A 384 -3.08 -4.73 6.61
CA LEU A 384 -2.63 -3.95 5.44
C LEU A 384 -1.25 -3.29 5.63
N GLY A 385 -0.47 -3.74 6.61
CA GLY A 385 0.94 -3.37 6.72
C GLY A 385 1.28 -2.19 7.64
N THR A 386 0.34 -1.34 8.02
CA THR A 386 0.57 -0.18 8.91
C THR A 386 -0.71 0.24 9.62
N GLY A 387 -0.58 1.00 10.72
CA GLY A 387 -1.70 1.54 11.50
C GLY A 387 -2.59 0.44 12.07
N THR A 388 -1.99 -0.64 12.57
CA THR A 388 -2.73 -1.81 13.08
C THR A 388 -2.30 -2.13 14.49
N MET A 389 -3.26 -2.23 15.41
CA MET A 389 -3.02 -2.70 16.76
C MET A 389 -3.26 -4.21 16.85
N PHE A 390 -2.22 -4.97 17.16
CA PHE A 390 -2.25 -6.40 17.39
C PHE A 390 -2.29 -6.74 18.86
N ARG A 391 -2.92 -7.86 19.16
CA ARG A 391 -2.74 -8.59 20.40
C ARG A 391 -1.46 -9.43 20.31
N ARG A 392 -0.52 -9.24 21.23
CA ARG A 392 0.80 -9.90 21.22
C ARG A 392 0.70 -11.43 21.15
N VAL A 393 -0.22 -12.05 21.90
CA VAL A 393 -0.41 -13.51 21.85
C VAL A 393 -0.90 -14.05 20.51
N ALA A 394 -1.64 -13.24 19.72
CA ALA A 394 -2.04 -13.64 18.38
C ALA A 394 -0.83 -13.61 17.43
N LEU A 395 0.08 -12.66 17.61
CA LEU A 395 1.37 -12.64 16.89
C LEU A 395 2.20 -13.88 17.23
N TYR A 396 2.22 -14.33 18.49
CA TYR A 396 2.87 -15.60 18.87
C TYR A 396 2.22 -16.87 18.30
N GLY A 397 1.11 -16.74 17.56
CA GLY A 397 0.44 -17.89 16.93
C GLY A 397 -0.36 -18.74 17.90
N MET A 398 -0.75 -18.17 19.04
CA MET A 398 -1.65 -18.81 19.98
C MET A 398 -3.09 -18.73 19.47
N GLU A 399 -3.90 -19.74 19.77
CA GLU A 399 -5.32 -19.77 19.40
C GLU A 399 -6.12 -18.74 20.23
N PRO A 400 -7.27 -18.24 19.71
CA PRO A 400 -8.12 -17.34 20.48
C PRO A 400 -8.73 -18.06 21.70
N PRO A 401 -9.07 -17.33 22.78
CA PRO A 401 -9.64 -17.89 24.01
C PRO A 401 -10.78 -18.89 23.78
N ARG A 402 -11.65 -18.66 22.79
CA ARG A 402 -12.75 -19.58 22.44
C ARG A 402 -12.32 -21.00 22.03
N TYR A 403 -11.09 -21.18 21.55
CA TYR A 403 -10.57 -22.48 21.08
C TYR A 403 -9.43 -23.03 21.93
N ARG A 404 -8.98 -22.31 22.96
CA ARG A 404 -7.91 -22.75 23.87
C ARG A 404 -8.40 -22.90 25.31
N ALA A 405 -7.64 -23.63 26.12
CA ALA A 405 -7.83 -23.63 27.57
C ALA A 405 -7.53 -22.25 28.16
N GLU A 406 -8.12 -21.94 29.32
CA GLU A 406 -7.94 -20.64 30.02
C GLU A 406 -6.46 -20.33 30.30
N ASN A 407 -5.70 -21.35 30.73
CA ASN A 407 -4.27 -21.21 30.98
C ASN A 407 -3.44 -21.51 29.73
N ILE A 408 -2.60 -20.55 29.34
CA ILE A 408 -1.65 -20.71 28.25
C ILE A 408 -0.50 -21.62 28.71
N LYS A 409 -0.48 -22.86 28.25
CA LYS A 409 0.63 -23.80 28.49
C LYS A 409 1.60 -23.77 27.30
N LEU A 410 2.82 -23.26 27.53
CA LEU A 410 3.88 -23.22 26.50
C LEU A 410 4.69 -24.53 26.39
N ALA A 411 4.53 -25.47 27.33
CA ALA A 411 5.38 -26.67 27.48
C ALA A 411 5.49 -27.56 26.22
N GLY A 412 4.50 -27.51 25.31
CA GLY A 412 4.54 -28.24 24.02
C GLY A 412 5.03 -27.44 22.82
N LYS A 413 5.31 -26.13 22.99
CA LYS A 413 5.65 -25.18 21.92
C LYS A 413 7.00 -24.49 22.11
N VAL A 414 7.77 -24.83 23.14
CA VAL A 414 9.05 -24.18 23.47
C VAL A 414 9.99 -24.13 22.25
N ASN A 415 10.13 -25.24 21.54
CA ASN A 415 10.96 -25.34 20.33
C ASN A 415 10.46 -24.46 19.16
N GLU A 416 9.18 -24.05 19.15
CA GLU A 416 8.65 -23.14 18.13
C GLU A 416 9.21 -21.72 18.26
N PHE A 417 9.62 -21.31 19.48
CA PHE A 417 9.96 -19.92 19.81
C PHE A 417 11.47 -19.61 19.81
N GLY A 418 12.32 -20.63 19.74
CA GLY A 418 13.78 -20.50 19.72
C GLY A 418 14.44 -21.03 21.00
N SER A 419 15.72 -20.69 21.20
CA SER A 419 16.56 -21.24 22.26
C SER A 419 16.60 -20.42 23.56
N SER A 420 16.13 -19.17 23.56
CA SER A 420 16.19 -18.30 24.74
C SER A 420 15.12 -18.66 25.76
N THR A 421 15.54 -19.20 26.90
CA THR A 421 14.65 -19.53 28.02
C THR A 421 14.07 -18.28 28.68
N SER A 422 14.86 -17.20 28.83
CA SER A 422 14.41 -15.92 29.38
C SER A 422 13.24 -15.35 28.58
N PHE A 423 13.35 -15.33 27.25
CA PHE A 423 12.29 -14.87 26.35
C PHE A 423 11.04 -15.75 26.45
N ILE A 424 11.20 -17.08 26.42
CA ILE A 424 10.08 -18.02 26.49
C ILE A 424 9.33 -17.87 27.82
N ASN A 425 10.05 -17.62 28.91
CA ASN A 425 9.46 -17.41 30.24
C ASN A 425 8.74 -16.06 30.35
N SER A 426 9.09 -15.05 29.54
CA SER A 426 8.39 -13.75 29.55
C SER A 426 7.08 -13.75 28.73
N MET A 427 6.87 -14.74 27.85
CA MET A 427 5.70 -14.78 26.97
C MET A 427 4.34 -14.90 27.70
N PRO A 428 4.17 -15.73 28.75
CA PRO A 428 2.91 -15.82 29.49
C PRO A 428 2.52 -14.48 30.14
N ASP A 429 3.51 -13.72 30.60
CA ASP A 429 3.32 -12.41 31.22
C ASP A 429 2.76 -11.39 30.23
N GLY A 430 3.27 -11.38 29.00
CA GLY A 430 2.77 -10.55 27.91
C GLY A 430 1.39 -10.96 27.38
N ALA A 431 0.81 -12.06 27.91
CA ALA A 431 -0.56 -12.46 27.63
C ALA A 431 -1.59 -11.84 28.58
N ILE A 432 -1.14 -11.31 29.73
CA ILE A 432 -2.00 -10.71 30.75
C ILE A 432 -2.32 -9.28 30.34
N GLN A 433 -3.58 -9.04 29.96
CA GLN A 433 -4.01 -7.75 29.40
C GLN A 433 -3.94 -6.61 30.41
N GLU A 434 -4.17 -6.92 31.69
CA GLU A 434 -4.20 -5.95 32.80
C GLU A 434 -2.79 -5.52 33.25
N ARG A 435 -1.74 -6.11 32.68
CA ARG A 435 -0.37 -5.83 33.09
C ARG A 435 0.11 -4.49 32.52
N SER A 436 0.65 -3.64 33.39
CA SER A 436 1.38 -2.43 32.99
C SER A 436 2.77 -2.78 32.45
N ILE A 437 3.34 -1.89 31.65
CA ILE A 437 4.75 -2.01 31.26
C ILE A 437 5.59 -1.98 32.54
N THR A 438 6.37 -3.02 32.79
CA THR A 438 7.31 -3.09 33.91
C THR A 438 8.68 -2.69 33.40
N PRO A 439 9.26 -1.56 33.83
CA PRO A 439 10.59 -1.15 33.38
C PRO A 439 11.64 -2.15 33.85
N VAL A 440 12.46 -2.64 32.92
CA VAL A 440 13.62 -3.49 33.23
C VAL A 440 14.88 -2.63 33.15
N LEU A 441 15.71 -2.69 34.18
CA LEU A 441 17.04 -2.07 34.14
C LEU A 441 17.91 -2.88 33.17
N VAL A 442 18.51 -2.22 32.18
CA VAL A 442 19.38 -2.90 31.21
C VAL A 442 20.70 -3.21 31.91
N ASP A 443 20.82 -4.43 32.44
CA ASP A 443 22.06 -4.97 32.97
C ASP A 443 22.83 -5.78 31.90
N GLU A 444 24.02 -6.27 32.25
CA GLU A 444 24.83 -7.07 31.32
C GLU A 444 24.14 -8.38 30.92
N ALA A 445 23.36 -8.99 31.82
CA ALA A 445 22.65 -10.24 31.55
C ALA A 445 21.55 -10.03 30.49
N LEU A 446 20.72 -8.99 30.66
CA LEU A 446 19.71 -8.60 29.69
C LEU A 446 20.35 -8.20 28.36
N SER A 447 21.47 -7.48 28.38
CA SER A 447 22.19 -7.09 27.17
C SER A 447 22.66 -8.30 26.35
N ASN A 448 23.16 -9.34 27.01
CA ASN A 448 23.56 -10.60 26.36
C ASN A 448 22.36 -11.38 25.80
N ASP A 449 21.24 -11.40 26.53
CA ASP A 449 19.99 -12.02 26.06
C ASP A 449 19.43 -11.28 24.83
N LEU A 450 19.44 -9.94 24.85
CA LEU A 450 19.02 -9.11 23.72
C LEU A 450 19.90 -9.34 22.49
N ALA A 451 21.23 -9.37 22.67
CA ALA A 451 22.16 -9.68 21.59
C ALA A 451 21.84 -11.04 20.95
N THR A 452 21.55 -12.06 21.78
CA THR A 452 21.17 -13.41 21.32
C THR A 452 19.86 -13.40 20.51
N LEU A 453 18.83 -12.71 20.98
CA LEU A 453 17.51 -12.63 20.32
C LEU A 453 17.54 -11.91 18.96
N MET A 454 18.55 -11.08 18.75
CA MET A 454 18.74 -10.30 17.53
C MET A 454 19.62 -10.99 16.48
N THR A 455 20.24 -12.13 16.84
CA THR A 455 21.09 -12.86 15.91
C THR A 455 20.30 -13.36 14.71
N CYS A 456 20.92 -13.35 13.53
CA CYS A 456 20.27 -13.82 12.31
C CYS A 456 19.97 -15.32 12.32
N ALA A 457 20.71 -16.09 13.13
CA ALA A 457 20.54 -17.53 13.31
C ALA A 457 19.52 -17.91 14.41
N TYR A 458 19.00 -16.95 15.19
CA TYR A 458 18.04 -17.23 16.27
C TYR A 458 16.81 -18.00 15.79
N GLU A 459 16.41 -17.75 14.55
CA GLU A 459 15.20 -18.30 13.95
C GLU A 459 15.41 -19.69 13.32
N ASP A 460 16.66 -20.17 13.25
CA ASP A 460 16.99 -21.45 12.64
C ASP A 460 16.39 -22.61 13.43
N GLY A 461 15.66 -23.49 12.72
CA GLY A 461 14.96 -24.62 13.34
C GLY A 461 13.69 -24.24 14.14
N SER A 462 13.37 -22.95 14.26
CA SER A 462 12.16 -22.46 14.94
C SER A 462 10.95 -22.36 13.99
N SER A 463 9.82 -21.88 14.51
CA SER A 463 8.60 -21.61 13.73
C SER A 463 8.39 -20.12 13.41
N TRP A 464 9.38 -19.26 13.71
CA TRP A 464 9.37 -17.84 13.35
C TRP A 464 9.21 -17.65 11.84
N GLY A 465 8.31 -16.75 11.45
CA GLY A 465 7.99 -16.49 10.05
C GLY A 465 7.12 -17.52 9.36
N ARG A 466 6.80 -18.65 10.01
CA ARG A 466 5.87 -19.66 9.51
C ARG A 466 4.57 -19.63 10.28
N ASP A 467 4.65 -19.92 11.58
CA ASP A 467 3.49 -20.00 12.48
C ASP A 467 3.53 -18.94 13.60
N VAL A 468 4.71 -18.35 13.84
CA VAL A 468 4.97 -17.31 14.85
C VAL A 468 5.38 -16.01 14.15
N GLY A 469 4.83 -14.89 14.61
CA GLY A 469 5.15 -13.53 14.14
C GLY A 469 4.52 -13.17 12.79
N TRP A 470 5.20 -12.28 12.07
CA TRP A 470 4.92 -11.93 10.68
C TRP A 470 5.50 -12.97 9.73
N VAL A 471 4.71 -13.38 8.74
CA VAL A 471 5.00 -14.49 7.82
C VAL A 471 6.08 -14.12 6.81
N TYR A 472 6.97 -15.08 6.51
CA TYR A 472 8.10 -14.92 5.60
C TYR A 472 7.85 -15.41 4.18
N ASN A 473 8.78 -15.06 3.27
CA ASN A 473 8.85 -15.55 1.88
C ASN A 473 7.65 -15.22 0.98
N ILE A 474 6.77 -14.31 1.41
CA ILE A 474 5.65 -13.78 0.62
C ILE A 474 5.78 -12.25 0.63
N ALA A 475 5.74 -11.61 -0.55
CA ALA A 475 5.97 -10.18 -0.71
C ALA A 475 4.88 -9.28 -0.10
N THR A 476 3.69 -9.84 0.15
CA THR A 476 2.58 -9.24 0.90
C THR A 476 2.47 -9.94 2.24
N GLU A 477 3.51 -9.81 3.08
CA GLU A 477 3.58 -10.42 4.40
C GLU A 477 2.41 -10.00 5.30
N ASP A 478 1.88 -8.81 5.04
CA ASP A 478 0.77 -8.21 5.74
C ASP A 478 -0.52 -9.04 5.59
N VAL A 479 -1.02 -9.19 4.38
CA VAL A 479 -2.28 -9.89 4.10
C VAL A 479 -2.19 -11.34 4.58
N VAL A 480 -1.06 -12.00 4.35
CA VAL A 480 -0.88 -13.41 4.76
C VAL A 480 -0.75 -13.58 6.27
N THR A 481 -0.16 -12.61 6.98
CA THR A 481 -0.11 -12.62 8.46
C THR A 481 -1.52 -12.46 9.04
N GLY A 482 -2.33 -11.56 8.49
CA GLY A 482 -3.75 -11.43 8.86
C GLY A 482 -4.54 -12.72 8.58
N PHE A 483 -4.32 -13.33 7.40
CA PHE A 483 -4.91 -14.61 7.04
C PHE A 483 -4.51 -15.74 8.01
N ARG A 484 -3.24 -15.80 8.42
CA ARG A 484 -2.74 -16.78 9.42
C ARG A 484 -3.53 -16.69 10.73
N MET A 485 -3.82 -15.48 11.19
CA MET A 485 -4.62 -15.28 12.41
C MET A 485 -6.09 -15.68 12.19
N HIS A 486 -6.69 -15.28 11.07
CA HIS A 486 -8.09 -15.64 10.77
C HIS A 486 -8.28 -17.15 10.58
N ARG A 487 -7.34 -17.87 9.94
CA ARG A 487 -7.41 -19.33 9.79
C ARG A 487 -7.36 -20.07 11.14
N GLN A 488 -6.74 -19.47 12.16
CA GLN A 488 -6.72 -20.01 13.53
C GLN A 488 -8.03 -19.77 14.28
N GLY A 489 -8.93 -18.93 13.75
CA GLY A 489 -10.22 -18.59 14.32
C GLY A 489 -10.30 -17.23 15.00
N TRP A 490 -9.23 -16.43 14.93
CA TRP A 490 -9.26 -15.05 15.43
C TRP A 490 -10.16 -14.16 14.59
N ARG A 491 -10.67 -13.09 15.21
CA ARG A 491 -11.38 -12.00 14.52
C ARG A 491 -10.51 -10.76 14.42
N SER A 492 -10.86 -9.86 13.52
CA SER A 492 -10.29 -8.50 13.49
C SER A 492 -11.39 -7.46 13.41
N MET A 493 -11.05 -6.22 13.75
CA MET A 493 -11.98 -5.09 13.72
C MET A 493 -11.44 -3.98 12.84
N TYR A 494 -12.34 -3.25 12.18
CA TYR A 494 -12.00 -2.05 11.42
C TYR A 494 -12.43 -0.80 12.19
N CYS A 495 -11.48 0.05 12.57
CA CYS A 495 -11.73 1.25 13.36
C CYS A 495 -11.69 2.50 12.46
N SER A 496 -12.85 3.14 12.30
CA SER A 496 -12.98 4.41 11.59
C SER A 496 -13.09 5.56 12.60
N MET A 497 -12.26 6.60 12.43
CA MET A 497 -12.26 7.81 13.25
C MET A 497 -12.37 9.06 12.38
N GLU A 498 -12.92 10.12 12.96
CA GLU A 498 -13.00 11.45 12.37
C GLU A 498 -12.59 12.49 13.43
N PRO A 499 -11.50 13.26 13.23
CA PRO A 499 -10.52 13.18 12.14
C PRO A 499 -9.79 11.83 12.07
N ALA A 500 -9.23 11.51 10.89
CA ALA A 500 -8.54 10.24 10.66
C ALA A 500 -7.42 9.99 11.68
N ALA A 501 -7.27 8.73 12.12
CA ALA A 501 -6.27 8.33 13.11
C ALA A 501 -4.84 8.58 12.64
N PHE A 502 -4.54 8.08 11.44
CA PHE A 502 -3.22 8.06 10.85
C PHE A 502 -3.27 8.64 9.44
N ARG A 503 -2.21 9.32 9.06
CA ARG A 503 -1.99 9.83 7.71
C ARG A 503 -0.55 9.55 7.30
N GLY A 504 -0.31 9.34 6.02
CA GLY A 504 1.04 9.13 5.48
C GLY A 504 1.21 9.72 4.10
N THR A 505 2.31 9.42 3.43
CA THR A 505 2.60 9.94 2.08
C THR A 505 2.32 8.89 1.01
N ALA A 506 1.62 9.30 -0.05
CA ALA A 506 1.37 8.46 -1.22
C ALA A 506 2.51 8.57 -2.25
N PRO A 507 2.76 7.52 -3.05
CA PRO A 507 3.62 7.65 -4.22
C PRO A 507 3.08 8.68 -5.21
N ILE A 508 3.93 9.59 -5.67
CA ILE A 508 3.48 10.75 -6.43
C ILE A 508 3.41 10.46 -7.93
N ASN A 509 4.38 9.73 -8.50
CA ASN A 509 4.42 9.48 -9.94
C ASN A 509 3.84 8.12 -10.36
N LEU A 510 3.48 8.00 -11.64
CA LEU A 510 2.87 6.78 -12.20
C LEU A 510 3.77 5.56 -12.02
N THR A 511 5.07 5.69 -12.29
CA THR A 511 6.01 4.57 -12.31
C THR A 511 6.16 3.92 -10.93
N GLU A 512 6.36 4.72 -9.88
CA GLU A 512 6.45 4.22 -8.50
C GLU A 512 5.14 3.56 -8.07
N ARG A 513 4.01 4.15 -8.45
CA ARG A 513 2.68 3.57 -8.19
C ARG A 513 2.50 2.21 -8.90
N LEU A 514 2.96 2.03 -10.13
CA LEU A 514 2.89 0.75 -10.84
C LEU A 514 3.80 -0.32 -10.21
N TYR A 515 5.01 0.05 -9.77
CA TYR A 515 5.89 -0.88 -9.03
C TYR A 515 5.28 -1.33 -7.69
N GLN A 516 4.58 -0.42 -7.00
CA GLN A 516 3.84 -0.76 -5.78
C GLN A 516 2.78 -1.84 -6.06
N VAL A 517 1.96 -1.63 -7.08
CA VAL A 517 0.91 -2.57 -7.50
C VAL A 517 1.52 -3.89 -8.00
N LEU A 518 2.70 -3.85 -8.63
CA LEU A 518 3.39 -5.07 -9.08
C LEU A 518 3.76 -5.95 -7.90
N ARG A 519 4.33 -5.36 -6.84
CA ARG A 519 4.67 -6.08 -5.61
C ARG A 519 3.43 -6.67 -4.92
N TRP A 520 2.35 -5.90 -4.82
CA TRP A 520 1.08 -6.38 -4.25
C TRP A 520 0.50 -7.54 -5.06
N SER A 521 0.51 -7.43 -6.38
CA SER A 521 -0.03 -8.46 -7.28
C SER A 521 0.82 -9.72 -7.28
N GLY A 522 2.15 -9.57 -7.25
CA GLY A 522 3.10 -10.67 -7.09
C GLY A 522 2.89 -11.42 -5.78
N GLY A 523 2.86 -10.70 -4.64
CA GLY A 523 2.63 -11.30 -3.32
C GLY A 523 1.25 -11.97 -3.18
N SER A 524 0.21 -11.40 -3.82
CA SER A 524 -1.12 -12.00 -3.86
C SER A 524 -1.11 -13.36 -4.57
N LEU A 525 -0.42 -13.47 -5.71
CA LEU A 525 -0.25 -14.75 -6.41
C LEU A 525 0.65 -15.71 -5.61
N GLU A 526 1.70 -15.22 -4.94
CA GLU A 526 2.53 -16.05 -4.06
C GLU A 526 1.69 -16.67 -2.95
N MET A 527 0.82 -15.88 -2.34
CA MET A 527 -0.12 -16.36 -1.33
C MET A 527 -1.02 -17.46 -1.90
N PHE A 528 -1.59 -17.28 -3.11
CA PHE A 528 -2.43 -18.29 -3.76
C PHE A 528 -1.70 -19.61 -4.02
N PHE A 529 -0.46 -19.56 -4.50
CA PHE A 529 0.32 -20.77 -4.81
C PHE A 529 1.14 -21.31 -3.63
N SER A 530 0.98 -20.74 -2.43
CA SER A 530 1.65 -21.20 -1.21
C SER A 530 0.74 -22.07 -0.32
N HIS A 531 1.30 -22.54 0.79
CA HIS A 531 0.54 -23.17 1.88
C HIS A 531 -0.53 -22.24 2.51
N SER A 532 -0.50 -20.94 2.20
CA SER A 532 -1.47 -19.94 2.67
C SER A 532 -2.64 -19.72 1.70
N ASN A 533 -2.92 -20.65 0.78
CA ASN A 533 -4.10 -20.58 -0.07
C ASN A 533 -5.40 -20.66 0.75
N ALA A 534 -6.32 -19.72 0.52
CA ALA A 534 -7.63 -19.68 1.17
C ALA A 534 -8.46 -20.96 0.97
N LEU A 535 -8.32 -21.66 -0.17
CA LEU A 535 -9.02 -22.91 -0.46
C LEU A 535 -8.62 -24.05 0.51
N MET A 536 -7.40 -24.01 1.04
CA MET A 536 -6.90 -25.01 2.00
C MET A 536 -7.24 -24.66 3.45
N ALA A 537 -7.90 -23.53 3.71
CA ALA A 537 -8.22 -23.10 5.07
C ALA A 537 -9.31 -23.97 5.71
N GLY A 538 -9.09 -24.35 6.98
CA GLY A 538 -10.02 -25.15 7.76
C GLY A 538 -11.36 -24.46 8.09
N ARG A 539 -12.19 -25.13 8.90
CA ARG A 539 -13.57 -24.69 9.22
C ARG A 539 -13.66 -23.42 10.08
N ARG A 540 -12.56 -22.98 10.69
CA ARG A 540 -12.50 -21.78 11.53
C ARG A 540 -12.49 -20.47 10.72
N LEU A 541 -12.20 -20.53 9.42
CA LEU A 541 -12.31 -19.38 8.52
C LEU A 541 -13.75 -19.28 7.99
N HIS A 542 -14.39 -18.12 8.19
CA HIS A 542 -15.76 -17.88 7.73
C HIS A 542 -15.86 -18.10 6.20
N PRO A 543 -16.90 -18.77 5.67
CA PRO A 543 -16.98 -19.08 4.24
C PRO A 543 -16.87 -17.86 3.32
N LEU A 544 -17.54 -16.75 3.65
CA LEU A 544 -17.42 -15.50 2.88
C LEU A 544 -16.06 -14.81 3.08
N GLN A 545 -15.38 -15.03 4.22
CA GLN A 545 -14.01 -14.54 4.42
C GLN A 545 -13.03 -15.34 3.55
N ARG A 546 -13.26 -16.66 3.39
CA ARG A 546 -12.52 -17.51 2.46
C ARG A 546 -12.66 -17.00 1.03
N VAL A 547 -13.88 -16.66 0.61
CA VAL A 547 -14.16 -16.05 -0.70
C VAL A 547 -13.41 -14.72 -0.87
N ALA A 548 -13.39 -13.87 0.17
CA ALA A 548 -12.65 -12.60 0.13
C ALA A 548 -11.14 -12.81 -0.04
N TYR A 549 -10.51 -13.70 0.73
CA TYR A 549 -9.09 -14.00 0.59
C TYR A 549 -8.75 -14.67 -0.75
N LEU A 550 -9.65 -15.51 -1.27
CA LEU A 550 -9.52 -16.04 -2.62
C LEU A 550 -9.50 -14.90 -3.65
N ASN A 551 -10.46 -13.98 -3.59
CA ASN A 551 -10.50 -12.81 -4.47
C ASN A 551 -9.21 -11.98 -4.39
N MET A 552 -8.75 -11.68 -3.17
CA MET A 552 -7.52 -10.92 -2.92
C MET A 552 -6.26 -11.61 -3.46
N SER A 553 -6.24 -12.94 -3.54
CA SER A 553 -5.06 -13.69 -3.99
C SER A 553 -5.09 -13.99 -5.51
N THR A 554 -6.27 -14.05 -6.13
CA THR A 554 -6.42 -14.41 -7.55
C THR A 554 -6.71 -13.25 -8.50
N TYR A 555 -6.96 -12.03 -8.00
CA TYR A 555 -7.33 -10.90 -8.87
C TYR A 555 -6.37 -10.64 -10.04
N PRO A 556 -5.03 -10.83 -9.95
CA PRO A 556 -4.14 -10.52 -11.07
C PRO A 556 -4.37 -11.41 -12.31
N ILE A 557 -4.91 -12.62 -12.12
CA ILE A 557 -5.15 -13.61 -13.20
C ILE A 557 -6.12 -13.04 -14.26
N VAL A 558 -6.97 -12.08 -13.89
CA VAL A 558 -7.92 -11.41 -14.80
C VAL A 558 -7.25 -10.80 -16.03
N THR A 559 -5.96 -10.47 -15.94
CA THR A 559 -5.16 -9.89 -17.03
C THR A 559 -5.13 -10.75 -18.29
N VAL A 560 -5.10 -12.08 -18.15
CA VAL A 560 -5.05 -13.02 -19.28
C VAL A 560 -6.28 -12.84 -20.17
N PHE A 561 -7.43 -12.56 -19.55
CA PHE A 561 -8.71 -12.39 -20.22
C PHE A 561 -8.90 -10.94 -20.70
N ILE A 562 -8.53 -9.95 -19.88
CA ILE A 562 -8.65 -8.53 -20.24
C ILE A 562 -7.75 -8.19 -21.43
N LEU A 563 -6.50 -8.67 -21.46
CA LEU A 563 -5.61 -8.44 -22.59
C LEU A 563 -6.15 -9.06 -23.88
N ALA A 564 -6.72 -10.27 -23.81
CA ALA A 564 -7.34 -10.87 -24.98
C ALA A 564 -8.45 -9.96 -25.55
N TYR A 565 -9.37 -9.48 -24.70
CA TYR A 565 -10.46 -8.59 -25.12
C TYR A 565 -9.95 -7.28 -25.70
N ASN A 566 -8.97 -6.67 -25.04
CA ASN A 566 -8.43 -5.37 -25.44
C ASN A 566 -7.59 -5.44 -26.73
N LEU A 567 -7.14 -6.63 -27.14
CA LEU A 567 -6.38 -6.87 -28.36
C LEU A 567 -7.20 -7.51 -29.49
N PHE A 568 -8.43 -7.99 -29.23
CA PHE A 568 -9.34 -8.41 -30.30
C PHE A 568 -9.57 -7.35 -31.40
N PRO A 569 -9.58 -6.04 -31.11
CA PRO A 569 -9.70 -5.01 -32.17
C PRO A 569 -8.58 -5.03 -33.21
N VAL A 570 -7.42 -5.69 -32.97
CA VAL A 570 -6.39 -5.91 -34.00
C VAL A 570 -6.97 -6.60 -35.23
N LEU A 571 -7.89 -7.55 -35.02
CA LEU A 571 -8.53 -8.28 -36.13
C LEU A 571 -9.30 -7.34 -37.07
N TRP A 572 -9.80 -6.21 -36.54
CA TRP A 572 -10.55 -5.23 -37.33
C TRP A 572 -9.66 -4.37 -38.21
N LEU A 573 -8.35 -4.37 -38.00
CA LEU A 573 -7.39 -3.69 -38.87
C LEU A 573 -7.18 -4.42 -40.19
N PHE A 574 -7.18 -5.76 -40.16
CA PHE A 574 -6.76 -6.59 -41.29
C PHE A 574 -7.90 -7.41 -41.91
N SER A 575 -8.90 -7.80 -41.13
CA SER A 575 -10.02 -8.59 -41.63
C SER A 575 -11.15 -7.69 -42.11
N GLU A 576 -11.73 -8.04 -43.26
CA GLU A 576 -13.02 -7.49 -43.71
C GLU A 576 -14.21 -8.15 -43.01
N GLN A 577 -13.99 -9.28 -42.31
CA GLN A 577 -15.02 -10.02 -41.60
C GLN A 577 -15.02 -9.71 -40.10
N PHE A 578 -16.23 -9.42 -39.58
CA PHE A 578 -16.45 -9.18 -38.16
C PHE A 578 -17.03 -10.42 -37.50
N TYR A 579 -16.20 -11.12 -36.73
CA TYR A 579 -16.63 -12.27 -35.93
C TYR A 579 -17.35 -11.77 -34.67
N ILE A 580 -18.66 -11.60 -34.78
CA ILE A 580 -19.53 -11.17 -33.66
C ILE A 580 -20.58 -12.24 -33.40
N GLN A 581 -20.93 -12.43 -32.13
CA GLN A 581 -21.98 -13.33 -31.67
C GLN A 581 -23.35 -12.98 -32.32
N ARG A 582 -24.02 -13.98 -32.91
CA ARG A 582 -25.33 -13.85 -33.56
C ARG A 582 -26.42 -14.64 -32.81
N PRO A 583 -27.68 -14.20 -32.79
CA PRO A 583 -28.20 -12.91 -33.27
C PRO A 583 -27.62 -11.69 -32.51
N PHE A 584 -27.12 -10.71 -33.25
CA PHE A 584 -26.39 -9.57 -32.69
C PHE A 584 -27.25 -8.68 -31.78
N GLY A 585 -28.51 -8.43 -32.16
CA GLY A 585 -29.42 -7.60 -31.37
C GLY A 585 -29.65 -8.15 -29.96
N THR A 586 -29.91 -9.45 -29.84
CA THR A 586 -30.10 -10.12 -28.54
C THR A 586 -28.81 -10.10 -27.71
N TYR A 587 -27.65 -10.31 -28.33
CA TYR A 587 -26.35 -10.22 -27.67
C TYR A 587 -26.13 -8.83 -27.05
N ILE A 588 -26.34 -7.76 -27.82
CA ILE A 588 -26.21 -6.38 -27.37
C ILE A 588 -27.20 -6.06 -26.25
N MET A 589 -28.45 -6.54 -26.34
CA MET A 589 -29.43 -6.34 -25.28
C MET A 589 -28.98 -6.93 -23.94
N TYR A 590 -28.42 -8.15 -23.94
CA TYR A 590 -27.83 -8.73 -22.73
C TYR A 590 -26.66 -7.91 -22.21
N LEU A 591 -25.74 -7.48 -23.07
CA LEU A 591 -24.60 -6.67 -22.67
C LEU A 591 -25.04 -5.34 -22.05
N VAL A 592 -25.93 -4.60 -22.71
CA VAL A 592 -26.47 -3.33 -22.21
C VAL A 592 -27.18 -3.53 -20.88
N ALA A 593 -28.00 -4.58 -20.73
CA ALA A 593 -28.70 -4.87 -19.48
C ALA A 593 -27.71 -5.18 -18.34
N VAL A 594 -26.71 -6.04 -18.58
CA VAL A 594 -25.68 -6.39 -17.59
C VAL A 594 -24.85 -5.16 -17.22
N ILE A 595 -24.45 -4.34 -18.20
CA ILE A 595 -23.71 -3.09 -17.97
C ILE A 595 -24.56 -2.09 -17.18
N ALA A 596 -25.83 -1.90 -17.52
CA ALA A 596 -26.72 -1.04 -16.75
C ALA A 596 -26.83 -1.51 -15.29
N MET A 597 -26.96 -2.82 -15.06
CA MET A 597 -26.96 -3.38 -13.71
C MET A 597 -25.63 -3.20 -12.96
N ILE A 598 -24.48 -3.24 -13.65
CA ILE A 598 -23.17 -2.89 -13.04
C ILE A 598 -23.24 -1.47 -12.47
N HIS A 599 -23.67 -0.51 -13.29
CA HIS A 599 -23.69 0.89 -12.90
C HIS A 599 -24.71 1.13 -11.78
N VAL A 600 -25.90 0.54 -11.84
CA VAL A 600 -26.88 0.65 -10.76
C VAL A 600 -26.32 0.11 -9.45
N ILE A 601 -25.72 -1.09 -9.45
CA ILE A 601 -25.09 -1.66 -8.24
C ILE A 601 -23.95 -0.76 -7.75
N GLY A 602 -23.10 -0.27 -8.67
CA GLY A 602 -22.02 0.67 -8.36
C GLY A 602 -22.52 1.95 -7.69
N MET A 603 -23.62 2.53 -8.17
CA MET A 603 -24.23 3.72 -7.55
C MET A 603 -24.73 3.46 -6.12
N PHE A 604 -25.28 2.26 -5.86
CA PHE A 604 -25.60 1.86 -4.49
C PHE A 604 -24.34 1.72 -3.64
N GLU A 605 -23.26 1.11 -4.16
CA GLU A 605 -21.96 1.01 -3.48
C GLU A 605 -21.38 2.37 -3.12
N VAL A 606 -21.38 3.30 -4.07
CA VAL A 606 -20.93 4.68 -3.85
C VAL A 606 -21.69 5.33 -2.69
N LYS A 607 -23.03 5.17 -2.67
CA LYS A 607 -23.89 5.77 -1.66
C LYS A 607 -23.66 5.20 -0.27
N TRP A 608 -23.64 3.87 -0.09
CA TRP A 608 -23.50 3.29 1.25
C TRP A 608 -22.07 3.36 1.80
N ALA A 609 -21.05 3.33 0.93
CA ALA A 609 -19.66 3.48 1.34
C ALA A 609 -19.28 4.94 1.66
N GLY A 610 -20.11 5.92 1.26
CA GLY A 610 -19.81 7.34 1.46
C GLY A 610 -18.62 7.83 0.64
N ILE A 611 -18.41 7.24 -0.54
CA ILE A 611 -17.36 7.64 -1.48
C ILE A 611 -17.94 8.52 -2.59
N THR A 612 -17.10 9.22 -3.34
CA THR A 612 -17.56 10.02 -4.48
C THR A 612 -17.67 9.18 -5.75
N LEU A 613 -18.47 9.63 -6.72
CA LEU A 613 -18.50 9.01 -8.05
C LEU A 613 -17.13 9.10 -8.74
N LEU A 614 -16.37 10.17 -8.49
CA LEU A 614 -15.03 10.33 -9.01
C LEU A 614 -14.10 9.26 -8.46
N ASP A 615 -14.14 8.97 -7.15
CA ASP A 615 -13.34 7.89 -6.53
C ASP A 615 -13.62 6.54 -7.20
N TRP A 616 -14.89 6.25 -7.46
CA TRP A 616 -15.31 5.03 -8.13
C TRP A 616 -14.80 4.96 -9.57
N CYS A 617 -14.98 6.03 -10.35
CA CYS A 617 -14.48 6.12 -11.73
C CYS A 617 -12.94 6.02 -11.80
N ARG A 618 -12.22 6.69 -10.89
CA ARG A 618 -10.75 6.62 -10.82
C ARG A 618 -10.27 5.22 -10.46
N ASN A 619 -10.97 4.53 -9.57
CA ASN A 619 -10.67 3.15 -9.24
C ASN A 619 -10.84 2.22 -10.45
N GLU A 620 -11.92 2.35 -11.22
CA GLU A 620 -12.13 1.55 -12.45
C GLU A 620 -11.08 1.84 -13.52
N GLN A 621 -10.73 3.12 -13.73
CA GLN A 621 -9.66 3.52 -14.64
C GLN A 621 -8.32 2.92 -14.22
N PHE A 622 -7.96 3.05 -12.94
CA PHE A 622 -6.69 2.53 -12.43
C PHE A 622 -6.65 1.01 -12.39
N TYR A 623 -7.78 0.34 -12.15
CA TYR A 623 -7.93 -1.10 -12.30
C TYR A 623 -7.58 -1.54 -13.74
N MET A 624 -8.08 -0.84 -14.76
CA MET A 624 -7.73 -1.14 -16.14
C MET A 624 -6.24 -0.95 -16.43
N ILE A 625 -5.63 0.13 -15.92
CA ILE A 625 -4.19 0.38 -16.07
C ILE A 625 -3.36 -0.76 -15.43
N GLY A 626 -3.75 -1.18 -14.23
CA GLY A 626 -3.14 -2.33 -13.54
C GLY A 626 -3.32 -3.63 -14.33
N ALA A 627 -4.52 -3.89 -14.83
CA ALA A 627 -4.86 -5.10 -15.58
C ALA A 627 -4.15 -5.21 -16.91
N THR A 628 -3.94 -4.10 -17.63
CA THR A 628 -3.21 -4.11 -18.90
C THR A 628 -1.72 -4.02 -18.73
N GLY A 629 -1.21 -3.33 -17.70
CA GLY A 629 0.23 -3.07 -17.55
C GLY A 629 0.94 -3.97 -16.54
N VAL A 630 0.44 -4.00 -15.31
CA VAL A 630 1.17 -4.57 -14.15
C VAL A 630 0.91 -6.07 -13.97
N TYR A 631 -0.36 -6.46 -14.03
CA TYR A 631 -0.77 -7.85 -13.81
C TYR A 631 -0.16 -8.85 -14.79
N PRO A 632 0.06 -8.54 -16.09
CA PRO A 632 0.75 -9.46 -16.99
C PRO A 632 2.14 -9.85 -16.49
N THR A 633 2.90 -8.86 -16.00
CA THR A 633 4.23 -9.09 -15.42
C THR A 633 4.15 -9.89 -14.13
N ALA A 634 3.15 -9.64 -13.27
CA ALA A 634 2.94 -10.42 -12.05
C ALA A 634 2.59 -11.89 -12.33
N VAL A 635 1.73 -12.14 -13.32
CA VAL A 635 1.36 -13.51 -13.73
C VAL A 635 2.54 -14.21 -14.37
N LEU A 636 3.31 -13.54 -15.24
CA LEU A 636 4.54 -14.08 -15.83
C LEU A 636 5.58 -14.40 -14.76
N TYR A 637 5.77 -13.50 -13.79
CA TYR A 637 6.62 -13.72 -12.62
C TYR A 637 6.25 -15.02 -11.92
N MET A 638 4.96 -15.21 -11.63
CA MET A 638 4.49 -16.38 -10.91
C MET A 638 4.66 -17.66 -11.74
N ALA A 639 4.32 -17.62 -13.03
CA ALA A 639 4.52 -18.75 -13.93
C ALA A 639 6.00 -19.18 -13.98
N LEU A 640 6.93 -18.23 -14.11
CA LEU A 640 8.37 -18.50 -14.09
C LEU A 640 8.83 -19.05 -12.75
N LYS A 641 8.33 -18.50 -11.63
CA LYS A 641 8.67 -18.97 -10.28
C LYS A 641 8.20 -20.40 -10.05
N LEU A 642 7.01 -20.77 -10.52
CA LEU A 642 6.48 -22.13 -10.43
C LEU A 642 7.29 -23.14 -11.25
N VAL A 643 7.82 -22.74 -12.42
CA VAL A 643 8.58 -23.63 -13.30
C VAL A 643 10.06 -23.73 -12.91
N THR A 644 10.68 -22.61 -12.53
CA THR A 644 12.14 -22.51 -12.34
C THR A 644 12.58 -22.44 -10.88
N GLY A 645 11.64 -22.32 -9.94
CA GLY A 645 11.91 -22.03 -8.53
C GLY A 645 12.45 -20.62 -8.26
N LYS A 646 12.79 -19.84 -9.31
CA LYS A 646 13.33 -18.49 -9.22
C LYS A 646 12.35 -17.50 -9.84
N GLY A 647 12.00 -16.45 -9.10
CA GLY A 647 11.18 -15.34 -9.61
C GLY A 647 12.01 -14.17 -10.12
N ILE A 648 11.35 -13.16 -10.68
CA ILE A 648 11.90 -11.82 -11.00
C ILE A 648 12.06 -10.99 -9.71
N TYR A 649 13.18 -10.29 -9.55
CA TYR A 649 13.39 -9.44 -8.38
C TYR A 649 12.43 -8.24 -8.35
N PHE A 650 11.69 -8.05 -7.24
CA PHE A 650 10.84 -6.87 -7.04
C PHE A 650 11.67 -5.69 -6.50
N ARG A 651 11.67 -4.58 -7.24
CA ARG A 651 12.27 -3.31 -6.80
C ARG A 651 11.44 -2.67 -5.67
N LEU A 652 12.12 -2.09 -4.68
CA LEU A 652 11.46 -1.23 -3.68
C LEU A 652 10.96 0.06 -4.35
N THR A 653 9.80 0.54 -3.93
CA THR A 653 9.25 1.82 -4.42
C THR A 653 9.86 2.96 -3.63
N SER A 654 10.45 3.92 -4.32
CA SER A 654 10.96 5.14 -3.68
C SER A 654 9.80 6.13 -3.50
N LYS A 655 9.74 6.76 -2.33
CA LYS A 655 8.80 7.85 -2.03
C LYS A 655 9.49 9.22 -1.98
N GLN A 656 10.67 9.34 -2.60
CA GLN A 656 11.39 10.60 -2.67
C GLN A 656 10.59 11.65 -3.46
N THR A 657 10.47 12.83 -2.85
CA THR A 657 10.06 14.08 -3.49
C THR A 657 11.30 14.87 -3.87
N ASP A 658 11.39 15.39 -5.09
CA ASP A 658 12.43 16.34 -5.44
C ASP A 658 12.12 17.67 -4.73
N ALA A 659 12.78 17.92 -3.59
CA ALA A 659 12.61 19.11 -2.74
C ALA A 659 12.99 20.46 -3.40
N CYS A 660 13.35 20.45 -4.70
CA CYS A 660 13.90 21.60 -5.42
C CYS A 660 12.90 22.33 -6.34
N SER A 661 11.60 22.00 -6.33
CA SER A 661 10.63 22.67 -7.21
C SER A 661 9.53 23.42 -6.46
N ASN A 662 9.23 24.65 -6.90
CA ASN A 662 8.14 25.48 -6.36
C ASN A 662 6.72 24.91 -6.68
N ASP A 663 6.62 23.81 -7.43
CA ASP A 663 5.36 23.16 -7.78
C ASP A 663 5.21 21.85 -6.99
N LYS A 664 4.29 21.87 -6.01
CA LYS A 664 4.00 20.74 -5.11
C LYS A 664 3.71 19.42 -5.83
N PHE A 665 3.22 19.47 -7.07
CA PHE A 665 2.89 18.27 -7.85
C PHE A 665 3.84 18.05 -9.03
N ALA A 666 5.05 18.64 -9.05
CA ALA A 666 5.98 18.47 -10.16
C ALA A 666 6.31 16.99 -10.42
N ASP A 667 6.52 16.23 -9.35
CA ASP A 667 6.92 14.82 -9.43
C ASP A 667 5.83 13.94 -10.05
N LEU A 668 4.55 14.32 -9.93
CA LEU A 668 3.41 13.63 -10.56
C LEU A 668 3.56 13.51 -12.08
N TYR A 669 4.24 14.49 -12.68
CA TYR A 669 4.44 14.62 -14.12
C TYR A 669 5.80 14.10 -14.60
N THR A 670 6.59 13.49 -13.70
CA THR A 670 7.82 12.81 -14.07
C THR A 670 7.49 11.45 -14.70
N VAL A 671 8.03 11.20 -15.89
CA VAL A 671 7.82 9.94 -16.61
C VAL A 671 9.11 9.17 -16.59
N ARG A 672 9.10 8.02 -15.93
CA ARG A 672 10.19 7.06 -15.98
C ARG A 672 9.74 5.91 -16.88
N TRP A 673 10.33 5.81 -18.06
CA TRP A 673 10.01 4.75 -19.02
C TRP A 673 10.48 3.40 -18.49
N VAL A 674 9.52 2.50 -18.26
CA VAL A 674 9.77 1.15 -17.75
C VAL A 674 9.04 0.11 -18.59
N PRO A 675 9.54 -1.13 -18.69
CA PRO A 675 8.90 -2.19 -19.48
C PRO A 675 7.44 -2.47 -19.10
N LEU A 676 7.04 -2.19 -17.86
CA LEU A 676 5.66 -2.38 -17.37
C LEU A 676 4.64 -1.50 -18.13
N LEU A 677 5.07 -0.42 -18.76
CA LEU A 677 4.18 0.46 -19.52
C LEU A 677 3.83 -0.12 -20.89
N LEU A 678 4.71 -0.95 -21.47
CA LEU A 678 4.63 -1.41 -22.85
C LEU A 678 3.30 -2.10 -23.19
N PRO A 679 2.79 -3.06 -22.39
CA PRO A 679 1.53 -3.72 -22.71
C PRO A 679 0.34 -2.76 -22.79
N THR A 680 0.27 -1.77 -21.89
CA THR A 680 -0.81 -0.76 -21.90
C THR A 680 -0.67 0.20 -23.08
N ILE A 681 0.55 0.56 -23.47
CA ILE A 681 0.82 1.36 -24.68
C ILE A 681 0.34 0.62 -25.92
N VAL A 682 0.65 -0.68 -26.04
CA VAL A 682 0.19 -1.51 -27.16
C VAL A 682 -1.33 -1.54 -27.22
N VAL A 683 -2.01 -1.75 -26.09
CA VAL A 683 -3.48 -1.69 -26.01
C VAL A 683 -4.01 -0.33 -26.49
N LEU A 684 -3.41 0.78 -26.03
CA LEU A 684 -3.80 2.12 -26.43
C LEU A 684 -3.66 2.34 -27.95
N VAL A 685 -2.50 1.99 -28.52
CA VAL A 685 -2.21 2.14 -29.95
C VAL A 685 -3.14 1.29 -30.81
N VAL A 686 -3.34 0.02 -30.43
CA VAL A 686 -4.25 -0.90 -31.12
C VAL A 686 -5.67 -0.36 -31.15
N ASN A 687 -6.18 0.15 -30.03
CA ASN A 687 -7.55 0.65 -29.95
C ASN A 687 -7.73 1.97 -30.73
N VAL A 688 -6.73 2.86 -30.68
CA VAL A 688 -6.73 4.08 -31.52
C VAL A 688 -6.72 3.72 -33.02
N ALA A 689 -5.86 2.78 -33.42
CA ALA A 689 -5.79 2.32 -34.80
C ALA A 689 -7.10 1.65 -35.24
N ALA A 690 -7.69 0.80 -34.40
CA ALA A 690 -8.95 0.12 -34.70
C ALA A 690 -10.12 1.10 -34.89
N VAL A 691 -10.17 2.16 -34.07
CA VAL A 691 -11.15 3.26 -34.21
C VAL A 691 -10.94 4.00 -35.53
N GLY A 692 -9.69 4.34 -35.89
CA GLY A 692 -9.36 4.97 -37.17
C GLY A 692 -9.72 4.11 -38.38
N ALA A 693 -9.37 2.82 -38.36
CA ALA A 693 -9.69 1.88 -39.43
C ALA A 693 -11.20 1.67 -39.57
N ALA A 694 -11.94 1.61 -38.46
CA ALA A 694 -13.40 1.51 -38.48
C ALA A 694 -14.06 2.74 -39.14
N ILE A 695 -13.57 3.95 -38.85
CA ILE A 695 -14.03 5.19 -39.51
C ILE A 695 -13.67 5.17 -41.00
N GLY A 696 -12.45 4.75 -41.35
CA GLY A 696 -12.03 4.61 -42.74
C GLY A 696 -12.91 3.64 -43.54
N LYS A 697 -13.25 2.48 -42.94
CA LYS A 697 -14.19 1.50 -43.50
C LYS A 697 -15.58 2.09 -43.70
N ALA A 698 -16.12 2.78 -42.69
CA ALA A 698 -17.42 3.42 -42.79
C ALA A 698 -17.45 4.52 -43.86
N ALA A 699 -16.34 5.25 -44.04
CA ALA A 699 -16.19 6.23 -45.11
C ALA A 699 -16.12 5.58 -46.51
N ALA A 700 -15.37 4.49 -46.66
CA ALA A 700 -15.22 3.78 -47.94
C ALA A 700 -16.50 3.02 -48.37
N TRP A 701 -17.22 2.40 -47.43
CA TRP A 701 -18.44 1.63 -47.70
C TRP A 701 -19.73 2.47 -47.67
N GLY A 702 -19.64 3.74 -47.26
CA GLY A 702 -20.78 4.61 -47.02
C GLY A 702 -21.39 4.43 -45.64
N PHE A 703 -21.53 5.55 -44.91
CA PHE A 703 -21.95 5.59 -43.51
C PHE A 703 -23.36 5.04 -43.21
N PHE A 704 -24.23 4.96 -44.22
CA PHE A 704 -25.63 4.56 -44.06
C PHE A 704 -25.89 3.08 -44.35
N THR A 705 -24.87 2.30 -44.68
CA THR A 705 -25.00 0.85 -44.86
C THR A 705 -25.14 0.13 -43.52
N ASP A 706 -25.87 -0.99 -43.49
CA ASP A 706 -26.00 -1.81 -42.28
C ASP A 706 -24.65 -2.35 -41.80
N GLN A 707 -23.73 -2.62 -42.74
CA GLN A 707 -22.36 -3.02 -42.44
C GLN A 707 -21.58 -1.89 -41.74
N ALA A 708 -21.68 -0.64 -42.20
CA ALA A 708 -21.08 0.51 -41.52
C ALA A 708 -21.69 0.74 -40.12
N ARG A 709 -23.00 0.56 -39.95
CA ARG A 709 -23.66 0.65 -38.63
C ARG A 709 -23.09 -0.36 -37.63
N HIS A 710 -22.92 -1.61 -38.04
CA HIS A 710 -22.34 -2.64 -37.18
C HIS A 710 -20.88 -2.32 -36.78
N VAL A 711 -20.10 -1.76 -37.71
CA VAL A 711 -18.72 -1.32 -37.45
C VAL A 711 -18.68 -0.16 -36.45
N LEU A 712 -19.52 0.86 -36.63
CA LEU A 712 -19.61 2.02 -35.74
C LEU A 712 -20.08 1.61 -34.34
N LEU A 713 -21.04 0.69 -34.22
CA LEU A 713 -21.47 0.12 -32.94
C LEU A 713 -20.35 -0.64 -32.23
N GLY A 714 -19.48 -1.34 -32.97
CA GLY A 714 -18.30 -2.01 -32.42
C GLY A 714 -17.28 -1.03 -31.80
N MET A 715 -17.18 0.20 -32.32
CA MET A 715 -16.25 1.21 -31.81
C MET A 715 -16.57 1.68 -30.39
N LEU A 716 -17.82 1.54 -29.93
CA LEU A 716 -18.22 1.96 -28.58
C LEU A 716 -17.34 1.31 -27.49
N PHE A 717 -17.00 0.02 -27.66
CA PHE A 717 -16.11 -0.68 -26.73
C PHE A 717 -14.69 -0.11 -26.77
N ASN A 718 -14.13 0.13 -27.96
CA ASN A 718 -12.79 0.70 -28.11
C ASN A 718 -12.72 2.10 -27.49
N VAL A 719 -13.71 2.96 -27.76
CA VAL A 719 -13.81 4.31 -27.16
C VAL A 719 -13.90 4.21 -25.65
N TRP A 720 -14.68 3.27 -25.11
CA TRP A 720 -14.75 3.05 -23.67
C TRP A 720 -13.39 2.64 -23.07
N ILE A 721 -12.63 1.76 -23.73
CA ILE A 721 -11.26 1.43 -23.31
C ILE A 721 -10.34 2.66 -23.33
N LEU A 722 -10.44 3.51 -24.35
CA LEU A 722 -9.67 4.77 -24.41
C LEU A 722 -10.04 5.73 -23.26
N VAL A 723 -11.32 5.79 -22.88
CA VAL A 723 -11.79 6.56 -21.70
C VAL A 723 -11.23 5.97 -20.40
N LEU A 724 -11.15 4.64 -20.28
CA LEU A 724 -10.58 4.00 -19.10
C LEU A 724 -9.06 4.20 -18.99
N LEU A 725 -8.36 4.22 -20.12
CA LEU A 725 -6.91 4.43 -20.19
C LEU A 725 -6.49 5.91 -20.29
N TYR A 726 -7.44 6.84 -20.30
CA TYR A 726 -7.17 8.28 -20.34
C TYR A 726 -6.17 8.77 -19.28
N PRO A 727 -6.28 8.36 -17.99
CA PRO A 727 -5.31 8.80 -16.97
C PRO A 727 -3.89 8.28 -17.23
N PHE A 728 -3.77 7.08 -17.81
CA PHE A 728 -2.48 6.53 -18.22
C PHE A 728 -1.87 7.33 -19.37
N ALA A 729 -2.67 7.64 -20.40
CA ALA A 729 -2.23 8.46 -21.51
C ALA A 729 -1.73 9.85 -21.06
N LEU A 730 -2.44 10.49 -20.12
CA LEU A 730 -1.96 11.71 -19.48
C LEU A 730 -0.67 11.52 -18.68
N GLY A 731 -0.55 10.38 -17.99
CA GLY A 731 0.64 10.05 -17.21
C GLY A 731 1.90 9.93 -18.08
N ILE A 732 1.84 9.21 -19.20
CA ILE A 732 2.99 9.03 -20.10
C ILE A 732 3.35 10.31 -20.90
N MET A 733 2.42 11.27 -21.01
CA MET A 733 2.69 12.59 -21.59
C MET A 733 3.51 13.51 -20.66
N GLY A 734 3.71 13.12 -19.40
CA GLY A 734 4.47 13.90 -18.42
C GLY A 734 3.95 15.32 -18.28
N LYS A 735 4.82 16.33 -18.39
CA LYS A 735 4.45 17.75 -18.25
C LYS A 735 3.35 18.20 -19.22
N TRP A 736 3.23 17.59 -20.40
CA TRP A 736 2.18 17.90 -21.37
C TRP A 736 0.80 17.44 -20.89
N GLY A 737 0.76 16.44 -20.00
CA GLY A 737 -0.44 15.96 -19.32
C GLY A 737 -1.08 17.00 -18.39
N LYS A 738 -0.42 18.13 -18.10
CA LYS A 738 -1.04 19.30 -17.43
C LYS A 738 -2.16 19.93 -18.26
N ARG A 739 -2.14 19.75 -19.59
CA ARG A 739 -3.13 20.30 -20.53
C ARG A 739 -3.82 19.16 -21.26
N PRO A 740 -4.89 18.56 -20.70
CA PRO A 740 -5.56 17.40 -21.30
C PRO A 740 -6.08 17.62 -22.72
N VAL A 741 -6.35 18.87 -23.10
CA VAL A 741 -6.76 19.23 -24.48
C VAL A 741 -5.73 18.75 -25.51
N ILE A 742 -4.44 18.77 -25.19
CA ILE A 742 -3.39 18.30 -26.10
C ILE A 742 -3.56 16.81 -26.42
N LEU A 743 -3.88 15.98 -25.40
CA LEU A 743 -4.16 14.56 -25.61
C LEU A 743 -5.34 14.35 -26.56
N PHE A 744 -6.42 15.11 -26.37
CA PHE A 744 -7.60 15.01 -27.22
C PHE A 744 -7.29 15.35 -28.68
N VAL A 745 -6.56 16.45 -28.92
CA VAL A 745 -6.14 16.84 -30.28
C VAL A 745 -5.26 15.76 -30.91
N MET A 746 -4.26 15.25 -30.18
CA MET A 746 -3.39 14.18 -30.68
C MET A 746 -4.17 12.90 -31.02
N LEU A 747 -5.13 12.52 -30.18
CA LEU A 747 -5.95 11.32 -30.38
C LEU A 747 -6.86 11.46 -31.62
N VAL A 748 -7.52 12.62 -31.79
CA VAL A 748 -8.32 12.91 -32.99
C VAL A 748 -7.45 12.90 -34.26
N MET A 749 -6.28 13.54 -34.21
CA MET A 749 -5.35 13.56 -35.34
C MET A 749 -4.85 12.16 -35.70
N ALA A 750 -4.50 11.33 -34.70
CA ALA A 750 -4.04 9.96 -34.92
C ALA A 750 -5.15 9.07 -35.51
N ILE A 751 -6.37 9.16 -34.99
CA ILE A 751 -7.54 8.45 -35.52
C ILE A 751 -7.79 8.87 -36.98
N GLY A 752 -7.79 10.18 -37.24
CA GLY A 752 -8.00 10.73 -38.59
C GLY A 752 -6.92 10.28 -39.56
N ALA A 753 -5.65 10.29 -39.15
CA ALA A 753 -4.54 9.83 -39.97
C ALA A 753 -4.68 8.34 -40.34
N VAL A 754 -5.00 7.48 -39.38
CA VAL A 754 -5.23 6.05 -39.65
C VAL A 754 -6.42 5.84 -40.58
N GLY A 755 -7.53 6.59 -40.36
CA GLY A 755 -8.70 6.54 -41.24
C GLY A 755 -8.37 6.96 -42.68
N LEU A 756 -7.60 8.04 -42.86
CA LEU A 756 -7.15 8.51 -44.17
C LEU A 756 -6.24 7.50 -44.86
N VAL A 757 -5.29 6.91 -44.14
CA VAL A 757 -4.42 5.86 -44.67
C VAL A 757 -5.25 4.66 -45.12
N TYR A 758 -6.25 4.25 -44.33
CA TYR A 758 -7.13 3.15 -44.71
C TYR A 758 -7.86 3.45 -46.03
N VAL A 759 -8.47 4.64 -46.14
CA VAL A 759 -9.17 5.08 -47.35
C VAL A 759 -8.21 5.16 -48.53
N ALA A 760 -7.01 5.70 -48.36
CA ALA A 760 -6.02 5.82 -49.44
C ALA A 760 -5.56 4.44 -49.97
N LEU A 761 -5.42 3.45 -49.09
CA LEU A 761 -5.02 2.08 -49.48
C LEU A 761 -6.16 1.29 -50.14
N HIS A 762 -7.42 1.62 -49.86
CA HIS A 762 -8.60 0.89 -50.33
C HIS A 762 -9.50 1.72 -51.26
N ALA A 763 -9.06 2.92 -51.65
CA ALA A 763 -9.70 3.70 -52.69
C ALA A 763 -9.55 2.91 -54.00
N PRO A 764 -10.65 2.67 -54.75
CA PRO A 764 -10.52 2.10 -56.08
C PRO A 764 -9.64 3.05 -56.91
N TYR A 765 -8.52 2.56 -57.45
CA TYR A 765 -7.83 3.27 -58.52
C TYR A 765 -8.88 3.61 -59.59
N PRO A 766 -9.03 4.87 -60.00
CA PRO A 766 -9.94 5.18 -61.09
C PRO A 766 -9.46 4.41 -62.32
N ALA A 767 -10.31 3.50 -62.79
CA ALA A 767 -10.13 2.78 -64.04
C ALA A 767 -10.38 3.76 -65.20
N ASP A 768 -9.50 4.75 -65.37
CA ASP A 768 -9.64 5.77 -66.42
C ASP A 768 -8.36 6.01 -67.24
N ILE A 769 -7.30 5.21 -67.01
CA ILE A 769 -6.09 5.25 -67.85
C ILE A 769 -6.08 4.08 -68.87
N SER A 770 -6.96 3.09 -68.71
CA SER A 770 -7.15 2.00 -69.67
C SER A 770 -8.04 2.41 -70.87
N GLU A 771 -9.04 3.28 -70.67
CA GLU A 771 -9.96 3.67 -71.74
C GLU A 771 -9.37 4.75 -72.68
N VAL A 772 -8.49 5.62 -72.17
CA VAL A 772 -7.79 6.60 -73.03
C VAL A 772 -6.77 5.89 -73.95
N ALA A 773 -6.12 4.82 -73.48
CA ALA A 773 -5.22 4.01 -74.31
C ALA A 773 -5.97 3.17 -75.36
N ALA A 774 -7.22 2.75 -75.07
CA ALA A 774 -8.07 2.06 -76.03
C ALA A 774 -8.67 2.99 -77.10
N SER A 775 -8.96 4.26 -76.76
CA SER A 775 -9.48 5.25 -77.71
C SER A 775 -8.47 5.79 -78.73
N LEU A 776 -7.17 5.52 -78.54
CA LEU A 776 -6.10 5.89 -79.47
C LEU A 776 -5.69 4.76 -80.43
N GLY A 777 -6.27 3.56 -80.27
CA GLY A 777 -5.92 2.36 -81.06
C GLY A 777 -6.90 1.99 -82.19
N GLU A 778 -8.11 2.57 -82.22
CA GLU A 778 -9.15 2.22 -83.20
C GLU A 778 -9.71 3.47 -83.90
N ALA A 779 -8.94 4.03 -84.84
CA ALA A 779 -9.43 4.93 -85.87
C ALA A 779 -8.93 4.47 -87.26
N SER A 780 -9.75 3.61 -87.87
CA SER A 780 -9.93 3.26 -89.28
C SER A 780 -8.81 3.52 -90.30
N LEU A 781 -8.45 2.48 -91.06
CA LEU A 781 -8.35 2.55 -92.52
C LEU A 781 -8.86 1.24 -93.14
N THR A 782 -10.16 1.19 -93.42
CA THR A 782 -10.74 0.32 -94.45
C THR A 782 -11.25 1.18 -95.61
N GLY A 783 -10.78 0.88 -96.82
CA GLY A 783 -11.53 1.08 -98.07
C GLY A 783 -10.72 1.73 -99.21
N PRO A 784 -11.05 1.44 -100.49
CA PRO A 784 -11.62 0.20 -101.03
C PRO A 784 -10.88 -0.31 -102.30
N SER A 785 -11.31 -1.49 -102.73
CA SER A 785 -10.98 -2.26 -103.93
C SER A 785 -10.78 -1.48 -105.25
N GLY A 786 -9.75 -1.90 -105.98
CA GLY A 786 -9.50 -1.72 -107.42
C GLY A 786 -8.39 -2.66 -107.85
#